data_AF-A0A1C5PPJ6-F1
#
_entry.id   AF-A0A1C5PPJ6-F1
#
_cell.length_a   1.000
_cell.length_b   1.000
_cell.length_c   1.000
_cell.angle_alpha   90.00
_cell.angle_beta   90.00
_cell.angle_gamma   90.00
#
_symmetry.space_group_name_H-M   'P 1'
#
loop_
_entity.id
_entity.type
_entity.pdbx_description
1 polymer ?
#
loop_
_entity_poly.entity_id
_entity_poly.type
_entity_poly.pdbx_seq_one_letter_code
_entity_poly.pdbx_strand_id
1 'polypeptide(L)'
;MKKFKHKFMAFLLSAMMLITGAAMGTVPAAAAEKSPPDKIDSCTTAGISKGFAITFNTSDEDWFQAISSVQVAGTPYKKAGGFWDFEDTGSSYRLLPTDKQIRIGEGFSDTTATCVISADGYSDLMLTLDKSNHTAAISTGETAQTYKITTAATTHGTVTVDQTSAKKGDTVTITAVPDTGYMLKSLTATDSSGKNISIKDSKFQMPASDVTINAVFEKKAADAEKEISIGDISIKEDSFNSLWQFSFKDPSYLKSVKQVSVNDTAWEAFSFTPSAGGKYRIKDSALEFAQKSYSQTAALKSGDVITITANGYKTLTFKVSIKDNKLTVSSDSTPGDDQQLHVRLVGTFESALVNQKGYDAISGASTNVTQNKNSNASVEVALVKKGQVPQDSDWKLLNESDIRVVSKGSSVNIENRTVPANGNDSGMAGVYSVHDGSVTLAGTPAKPGIYDISVTITDELGRTATSNALPFRIYSGEETLQDQLTLANCTKTADGKYMYDMEPWAIKNFTLASGDQTVVVPADVKAWYGSHTSGTYGKLGYAVPESTLQPQTLILPKGCDLTLVNMDILSSVKIVVQDGAKLTLRDSVIQGAVEVENGGTFSMNYNDYGGGEFLNGASINGKLVLKDGSTLENAKIYSNTNNIANGSEARRNTDPVVVINGSVKLKGKVFLRGDEAPTGTDPATGKRYTGQVGLQVNGTLTLEKDAVLAVFGGGKDATTSNGGTAIRLNGGSITGEGKLIAVGGDGHFGEGGDAVSGNGTISVADAYLEGGASVSKSGTAGKALGDKVKLSGNTNRNLIDGETGSAIDYDHDTYWRDILTSPDLSLYPVEKNAPGEGSTDQEKPGGDQENRVAPGTTAPMEIQAPAAPVEITLPTAPAELPATETTRIRIPASARPAMLPLHSCGQPSC
;
A
#
# COMPACT_ATOMS: atom_id res chain seq x y z
N MET A 1 -41.89 40.83 -19.57
CA MET A 1 -41.54 41.04 -21.00
C MET A 1 -40.92 39.75 -21.53
N LYS A 2 -41.75 38.89 -22.10
CA LYS A 2 -41.81 38.58 -23.55
C LYS A 2 -40.57 37.85 -24.08
N LYS A 3 -40.59 36.53 -23.85
CA LYS A 3 -40.04 35.47 -24.70
C LYS A 3 -40.57 35.67 -26.14
N PHE A 4 -39.68 35.70 -27.14
CA PHE A 4 -40.08 35.75 -28.55
C PHE A 4 -40.15 34.34 -29.15
N LYS A 5 -41.39 33.94 -29.38
CA LYS A 5 -41.94 33.23 -30.55
C LYS A 5 -41.24 31.96 -31.04
N HIS A 6 -41.88 30.85 -30.66
CA HIS A 6 -41.92 29.61 -31.42
C HIS A 6 -42.67 29.76 -32.76
N LYS A 7 -42.09 29.13 -33.80
CA LYS A 7 -42.67 28.24 -34.82
C LYS A 7 -44.07 28.53 -35.40
N PHE A 8 -44.11 28.75 -36.71
CA PHE A 8 -44.95 28.14 -37.77
C PHE A 8 -44.42 28.84 -39.04
N MET A 9 -43.92 28.22 -40.10
CA MET A 9 -44.40 27.06 -40.83
C MET A 9 -43.30 26.73 -41.87
N ALA A 10 -42.69 25.56 -41.77
CA ALA A 10 -41.84 24.97 -42.79
C ALA A 10 -42.09 23.47 -42.71
N PHE A 11 -42.82 22.88 -43.67
CA PHE A 11 -42.54 21.54 -44.22
C PHE A 11 -43.68 21.06 -45.14
N LEU A 12 -43.30 20.64 -46.35
CA LEU A 12 -43.87 19.61 -47.24
C LEU A 12 -43.12 19.87 -48.57
N LEU A 13 -42.09 19.16 -49.04
CA LEU A 13 -41.63 17.79 -48.90
C LEU A 13 -40.08 17.77 -48.96
N SER A 14 -39.41 17.11 -48.00
CA SER A 14 -38.17 16.37 -48.27
C SER A 14 -37.95 15.35 -47.16
N ALA A 15 -38.33 14.09 -47.38
CA ALA A 15 -37.88 12.96 -46.57
C ALA A 15 -38.11 11.61 -47.29
N MET A 16 -37.11 11.19 -48.07
CA MET A 16 -36.74 9.79 -48.36
C MET A 16 -35.39 9.89 -49.05
N MET A 17 -34.31 9.19 -48.71
CA MET A 17 -34.08 8.10 -47.80
C MET A 17 -32.55 7.98 -47.67
N LEU A 18 -32.00 7.81 -46.48
CA LEU A 18 -30.77 7.06 -46.21
C LEU A 18 -30.73 6.90 -44.70
N ILE A 19 -30.91 5.68 -44.21
CA ILE A 19 -30.21 5.13 -43.03
C ILE A 19 -30.48 3.62 -43.01
N THR A 20 -29.38 2.89 -43.07
CA THR A 20 -29.22 1.54 -42.55
C THR A 20 -29.44 1.52 -41.03
N GLY A 21 -30.49 0.82 -40.60
CA GLY A 21 -30.55 -0.06 -39.43
C GLY A 21 -30.26 0.51 -38.02
N ALA A 22 -31.33 0.86 -37.29
CA ALA A 22 -31.84 0.06 -36.17
C ALA A 22 -33.11 0.73 -35.59
N ALA A 23 -34.11 -0.11 -35.30
CA ALA A 23 -35.42 0.12 -34.69
C ALA A 23 -35.74 1.50 -34.07
N MET A 24 -36.90 2.09 -34.45
CA MET A 24 -37.91 2.67 -33.54
C MET A 24 -39.08 3.34 -34.30
N GLY A 25 -40.33 2.94 -33.97
CA GLY A 25 -41.52 3.80 -33.86
C GLY A 25 -42.18 4.40 -35.13
N THR A 26 -43.40 3.98 -35.43
CA THR A 26 -44.33 4.55 -36.42
C THR A 26 -44.89 5.94 -36.01
N VAL A 27 -45.03 6.88 -36.96
CA VAL A 27 -45.76 8.17 -36.79
C VAL A 27 -46.84 8.29 -37.89
N PRO A 28 -48.07 8.77 -37.60
CA PRO A 28 -49.24 8.64 -38.48
C PRO A 28 -49.40 9.75 -39.54
N ALA A 29 -50.14 9.45 -40.61
CA ALA A 29 -50.39 10.31 -41.79
C ALA A 29 -51.48 11.39 -41.56
N ALA A 30 -51.30 12.57 -42.16
CA ALA A 30 -52.27 13.68 -42.16
C ALA A 30 -53.44 13.43 -43.14
N ALA A 31 -54.66 13.83 -42.77
CA ALA A 31 -55.89 13.65 -43.55
C ALA A 31 -55.98 14.60 -44.76
N ALA A 32 -56.59 14.14 -45.86
CA ALA A 32 -56.74 14.90 -47.11
C ALA A 32 -57.79 16.04 -47.03
N GLU A 33 -57.53 17.16 -47.71
CA GLU A 33 -58.45 18.31 -47.83
C GLU A 33 -59.71 17.97 -48.64
N LYS A 34 -60.84 18.58 -48.29
CA LYS A 34 -62.14 18.35 -48.96
C LYS A 34 -62.30 19.24 -50.21
N SER A 35 -63.12 18.81 -51.18
CA SER A 35 -63.38 19.61 -52.39
C SER A 35 -64.44 20.69 -52.15
N PRO A 36 -64.27 21.92 -52.69
CA PRO A 36 -65.30 22.97 -52.63
C PRO A 36 -66.48 22.65 -53.56
N PRO A 37 -67.59 23.41 -53.49
CA PRO A 37 -68.74 23.24 -54.38
C PRO A 37 -68.37 23.35 -55.85
N ASP A 38 -68.93 22.47 -56.67
CA ASP A 38 -68.70 22.40 -58.11
C ASP A 38 -69.78 23.10 -58.94
N LYS A 39 -70.82 23.64 -58.29
CA LYS A 39 -71.92 24.37 -58.94
C LYS A 39 -72.42 25.56 -58.11
N ILE A 40 -72.79 26.64 -58.79
CA ILE A 40 -73.54 27.77 -58.22
C ILE A 40 -75.04 27.53 -58.46
N ASP A 41 -75.88 27.73 -57.45
CA ASP A 41 -77.34 27.58 -57.58
C ASP A 41 -77.95 28.79 -58.31
N SER A 42 -77.62 30.00 -57.87
CA SER A 42 -78.00 31.23 -58.59
C SER A 42 -77.02 32.38 -58.33
N CYS A 43 -76.99 33.34 -59.25
CA CYS A 43 -76.28 34.60 -59.06
C CYS A 43 -77.18 35.75 -59.53
N THR A 44 -77.41 36.73 -58.66
CA THR A 44 -78.23 37.91 -58.92
C THR A 44 -77.50 39.18 -58.49
N THR A 45 -78.06 40.35 -58.77
CA THR A 45 -77.51 41.62 -58.25
C THR A 45 -77.74 41.73 -56.74
N ALA A 46 -76.70 42.11 -55.99
CA ALA A 46 -76.74 42.38 -54.56
C ALA A 46 -76.78 43.88 -54.27
N GLY A 47 -77.59 44.30 -53.29
CA GLY A 47 -77.63 45.69 -52.82
C GLY A 47 -78.61 46.57 -53.60
N ILE A 48 -78.46 47.89 -53.47
CA ILE A 48 -79.41 48.86 -54.04
C ILE A 48 -79.06 49.16 -55.51
N SER A 49 -77.85 48.83 -56.01
CA SER A 49 -77.66 48.84 -57.46
C SER A 49 -76.54 48.03 -58.12
N LYS A 50 -75.44 47.57 -57.48
CA LYS A 50 -74.28 47.07 -58.28
C LYS A 50 -73.38 45.91 -57.76
N GLY A 51 -73.78 45.15 -56.74
CA GLY A 51 -72.98 44.00 -56.27
C GLY A 51 -73.38 42.64 -56.88
N PHE A 52 -72.61 41.59 -56.62
CA PHE A 52 -72.97 40.18 -56.91
C PHE A 52 -73.57 39.52 -55.67
N ALA A 53 -74.66 38.78 -55.81
CA ALA A 53 -75.27 37.92 -54.80
C ALA A 53 -75.25 36.49 -55.33
N ILE A 54 -74.29 35.69 -54.87
CA ILE A 54 -74.05 34.32 -55.34
C ILE A 54 -74.56 33.36 -54.28
N THR A 55 -75.55 32.54 -54.62
CA THR A 55 -76.16 31.55 -53.74
C THR A 55 -75.67 30.15 -54.09
N PHE A 56 -75.28 29.38 -53.08
CA PHE A 56 -74.85 27.98 -53.18
C PHE A 56 -75.92 27.03 -52.63
N ASN A 57 -75.82 25.75 -52.98
CA ASN A 57 -76.82 24.74 -52.59
C ASN A 57 -76.80 24.46 -51.08
N THR A 58 -77.92 23.95 -50.55
CA THR A 58 -78.04 23.60 -49.13
C THR A 58 -77.12 22.46 -48.70
N SER A 59 -76.68 21.61 -49.64
CA SER A 59 -75.68 20.56 -49.39
C SER A 59 -74.28 21.10 -49.07
N ASP A 60 -74.01 22.37 -49.36
CA ASP A 60 -72.68 22.98 -49.24
C ASP A 60 -72.51 23.78 -47.93
N GLU A 61 -73.41 23.58 -46.95
CA GLU A 61 -73.41 24.28 -45.66
C GLU A 61 -72.04 24.24 -44.96
N ASP A 62 -71.46 23.04 -44.84
CA ASP A 62 -70.18 22.86 -44.14
C ASP A 62 -69.03 23.65 -44.80
N TRP A 63 -69.02 23.72 -46.13
CA TRP A 63 -68.05 24.54 -46.88
C TRP A 63 -68.33 26.03 -46.69
N PHE A 64 -69.60 26.43 -46.80
CA PHE A 64 -69.99 27.84 -46.70
C PHE A 64 -69.65 28.43 -45.32
N GLN A 65 -69.85 27.66 -44.25
CA GLN A 65 -69.48 28.05 -42.88
C GLN A 65 -67.96 28.10 -42.68
N ALA A 66 -67.20 27.35 -43.47
CA ALA A 66 -65.75 27.32 -43.43
C ALA A 66 -65.07 28.46 -44.24
N ILE A 67 -65.83 29.27 -44.99
CA ILE A 67 -65.26 30.37 -45.80
C ILE A 67 -64.50 31.36 -44.90
N SER A 68 -63.19 31.42 -45.10
CA SER A 68 -62.27 32.24 -44.33
C SER A 68 -61.87 33.51 -45.07
N SER A 69 -61.80 33.50 -46.40
CA SER A 69 -61.45 34.71 -47.18
C SER A 69 -61.98 34.71 -48.62
N VAL A 70 -62.02 35.92 -49.21
CA VAL A 70 -62.37 36.15 -50.61
C VAL A 70 -61.37 37.13 -51.21
N GLN A 71 -60.88 36.83 -52.42
CA GLN A 71 -60.04 37.72 -53.20
C GLN A 71 -60.62 37.87 -54.61
N VAL A 72 -60.67 39.08 -55.14
CA VAL A 72 -61.14 39.34 -56.51
C VAL A 72 -60.06 40.07 -57.29
N ALA A 73 -59.74 39.58 -58.49
CA ALA A 73 -58.62 40.01 -59.32
C ALA A 73 -57.28 40.05 -58.53
N GLY A 74 -57.07 39.05 -57.65
CA GLY A 74 -55.91 38.98 -56.77
C GLY A 74 -55.88 39.98 -55.61
N THR A 75 -56.94 40.78 -55.43
CA THR A 75 -57.07 41.75 -54.34
C THR A 75 -57.94 41.16 -53.22
N PRO A 76 -57.46 41.08 -51.97
CA PRO A 76 -58.26 40.64 -50.83
C PRO A 76 -59.43 41.58 -50.56
N TYR A 77 -60.64 41.03 -50.49
CA TYR A 77 -61.84 41.81 -50.20
C TYR A 77 -62.13 41.81 -48.70
N LYS A 78 -62.61 42.93 -48.17
CA LYS A 78 -62.90 43.10 -46.74
C LYS A 78 -64.26 42.49 -46.39
N LYS A 79 -64.31 41.64 -45.36
CA LYS A 79 -65.57 41.06 -44.83
C LYS A 79 -66.40 42.13 -44.12
N ALA A 80 -67.64 42.36 -44.57
CA ALA A 80 -68.60 43.28 -43.97
C ALA A 80 -69.40 42.58 -42.84
N GLY A 81 -69.59 43.29 -41.71
CA GLY A 81 -70.29 42.77 -40.52
C GLY A 81 -71.81 42.92 -40.59
N GLY A 82 -72.31 44.08 -41.06
CA GLY A 82 -73.73 44.39 -41.19
C GLY A 82 -74.17 44.73 -42.62
N PHE A 83 -75.48 44.98 -42.81
CA PHE A 83 -76.02 45.41 -44.11
C PHE A 83 -75.47 46.78 -44.55
N TRP A 84 -75.29 47.69 -43.60
CA TRP A 84 -74.78 49.04 -43.86
C TRP A 84 -73.26 49.10 -44.08
N ASP A 85 -72.52 48.01 -43.78
CA ASP A 85 -71.06 47.94 -43.94
C ASP A 85 -70.63 47.30 -45.27
N PHE A 86 -71.58 46.79 -46.05
CA PHE A 86 -71.30 46.17 -47.34
C PHE A 86 -71.30 47.24 -48.44
N GLU A 87 -70.14 47.45 -49.05
CA GLU A 87 -69.94 48.35 -50.18
C GLU A 87 -70.12 47.56 -51.47
N ASP A 88 -71.30 47.68 -52.09
CA ASP A 88 -71.68 46.94 -53.30
C ASP A 88 -70.89 47.37 -54.55
N THR A 89 -70.34 48.59 -54.56
CA THR A 89 -69.42 49.12 -55.59
C THR A 89 -67.94 49.02 -55.20
N GLY A 90 -67.64 48.54 -53.99
CA GLY A 90 -66.29 48.53 -53.41
C GLY A 90 -65.67 47.14 -53.33
N SER A 91 -64.51 47.06 -52.68
CA SER A 91 -63.75 45.80 -52.48
C SER A 91 -64.15 45.11 -51.18
N SER A 92 -65.45 44.83 -51.02
CA SER A 92 -66.00 44.19 -49.82
C SER A 92 -66.81 42.94 -50.15
N TYR A 93 -66.93 42.02 -49.19
CA TYR A 93 -67.81 40.86 -49.31
C TYR A 93 -68.59 40.62 -48.02
N ARG A 94 -69.76 39.97 -48.11
CA ARG A 94 -70.60 39.63 -46.97
C ARG A 94 -71.16 38.23 -47.11
N LEU A 95 -71.11 37.45 -46.03
CA LEU A 95 -71.74 36.14 -45.97
C LEU A 95 -73.14 36.27 -45.34
N LEU A 96 -74.14 35.64 -45.95
CA LEU A 96 -75.49 35.46 -45.42
C LEU A 96 -75.70 33.96 -45.20
N PRO A 97 -75.35 33.42 -44.01
CA PRO A 97 -75.36 31.98 -43.78
C PRO A 97 -76.74 31.34 -43.92
N THR A 98 -77.81 32.02 -43.50
CA THR A 98 -79.19 31.51 -43.62
C THR A 98 -79.58 31.24 -45.07
N ASP A 99 -79.20 32.15 -45.97
CA ASP A 99 -79.57 32.09 -47.40
C ASP A 99 -78.50 31.41 -48.28
N LYS A 100 -77.40 30.94 -47.69
CA LYS A 100 -76.22 30.39 -48.42
C LYS A 100 -75.68 31.31 -49.50
N GLN A 101 -75.81 32.61 -49.24
CA GLN A 101 -75.48 33.63 -50.21
C GLN A 101 -74.23 34.39 -49.79
N ILE A 102 -73.25 34.47 -50.68
CA ILE A 102 -72.15 35.41 -50.59
C ILE A 102 -72.45 36.63 -51.45
N ARG A 103 -72.33 37.81 -50.85
CA ARG A 103 -72.39 39.08 -51.56
C ARG A 103 -70.99 39.60 -51.79
N ILE A 104 -70.66 40.00 -53.00
CA ILE A 104 -69.34 40.49 -53.39
C ILE A 104 -69.51 41.82 -54.12
N GLY A 105 -68.80 42.85 -53.67
CA GLY A 105 -68.83 44.16 -54.31
C GLY A 105 -68.14 44.15 -55.67
N GLU A 106 -68.43 45.12 -56.52
CA GLU A 106 -67.86 45.19 -57.87
C GLU A 106 -66.59 46.06 -57.96
N GLY A 107 -65.80 46.19 -56.89
CA GLY A 107 -64.64 47.11 -56.84
C GLY A 107 -63.47 46.82 -57.80
N PHE A 108 -63.53 45.76 -58.63
CA PHE A 108 -62.52 45.47 -59.65
C PHE A 108 -62.69 46.34 -60.90
N SER A 109 -61.62 46.66 -61.63
CA SER A 109 -61.66 47.61 -62.75
C SER A 109 -62.30 47.05 -64.02
N ASP A 110 -62.05 45.78 -64.33
CA ASP A 110 -62.45 45.16 -65.59
C ASP A 110 -63.94 44.74 -65.59
N THR A 111 -64.49 44.43 -66.77
CA THR A 111 -65.86 43.92 -66.88
C THR A 111 -66.02 42.53 -66.26
N THR A 112 -64.96 41.71 -66.30
CA THR A 112 -64.91 40.41 -65.65
C THR A 112 -63.73 40.32 -64.69
N ALA A 113 -63.85 39.56 -63.59
CA ALA A 113 -62.73 39.29 -62.71
C ALA A 113 -62.74 37.86 -62.15
N THR A 114 -61.55 37.31 -61.92
CA THR A 114 -61.39 36.07 -61.17
C THR A 114 -61.64 36.33 -59.69
N CYS A 115 -62.52 35.56 -59.08
CA CYS A 115 -62.79 35.57 -57.65
C CYS A 115 -62.35 34.23 -57.05
N VAL A 116 -61.49 34.27 -56.04
CA VAL A 116 -61.04 33.09 -55.28
C VAL A 116 -61.69 33.14 -53.91
N ILE A 117 -62.38 32.06 -53.55
CA ILE A 117 -63.00 31.87 -52.24
C ILE A 117 -62.26 30.74 -51.54
N SER A 118 -61.61 31.05 -50.42
CA SER A 118 -60.89 30.08 -49.59
C SER A 118 -61.74 29.69 -48.39
N ALA A 119 -61.79 28.39 -48.09
CA ALA A 119 -62.51 27.84 -46.95
C ALA A 119 -61.63 26.85 -46.18
N ASP A 120 -61.63 26.95 -44.85
CA ASP A 120 -60.71 26.19 -44.01
C ASP A 120 -60.98 24.67 -44.12
N GLY A 121 -59.95 23.91 -44.49
CA GLY A 121 -60.06 22.47 -44.73
C GLY A 121 -60.57 22.06 -46.11
N TYR A 122 -60.74 23.03 -47.02
CA TYR A 122 -61.12 22.82 -48.41
C TYR A 122 -60.11 23.42 -49.37
N SER A 123 -60.03 22.85 -50.58
CA SER A 123 -59.31 23.51 -51.68
C SER A 123 -60.04 24.80 -52.12
N ASP A 124 -59.29 25.78 -52.63
CA ASP A 124 -59.84 27.07 -53.06
C ASP A 124 -60.87 26.92 -54.20
N LEU A 125 -61.98 27.66 -54.12
CA LEU A 125 -62.96 27.76 -55.19
C LEU A 125 -62.65 28.97 -56.07
N MET A 126 -62.47 28.74 -57.38
CA MET A 126 -62.25 29.81 -58.35
C MET A 126 -63.51 30.08 -59.18
N LEU A 127 -63.91 31.35 -59.22
CA LEU A 127 -65.04 31.86 -59.97
C LEU A 127 -64.56 32.92 -60.98
N THR A 128 -65.32 33.09 -62.05
CA THR A 128 -65.27 34.25 -62.93
C THR A 128 -66.54 35.05 -62.70
N LEU A 129 -66.40 36.29 -62.24
CA LEU A 129 -67.48 37.28 -62.07
C LEU A 129 -67.58 38.13 -63.33
N ASP A 130 -68.79 38.42 -63.80
CA ASP A 130 -69.07 39.31 -64.95
C ASP A 130 -70.10 40.38 -64.57
N LYS A 131 -69.67 41.64 -64.57
CA LYS A 131 -70.49 42.81 -64.22
C LYS A 131 -71.55 43.13 -65.26
N SER A 132 -71.35 42.76 -66.53
CA SER A 132 -72.29 43.12 -67.60
C SER A 132 -73.68 42.53 -67.36
N ASN A 133 -73.74 41.32 -66.79
CA ASN A 133 -74.99 40.63 -66.48
C ASN A 133 -75.13 40.21 -65.01
N HIS A 134 -74.19 40.60 -64.14
CA HIS A 134 -74.07 40.16 -62.73
C HIS A 134 -74.12 38.63 -62.58
N THR A 135 -73.35 37.94 -63.42
CA THR A 135 -73.25 36.48 -63.39
C THR A 135 -71.93 36.02 -62.78
N ALA A 136 -71.95 34.85 -62.15
CA ALA A 136 -70.77 34.18 -61.63
C ALA A 136 -70.75 32.75 -62.14
N ALA A 137 -69.60 32.31 -62.66
CA ALA A 137 -69.39 30.95 -63.14
C ALA A 137 -68.16 30.35 -62.48
N ILE A 138 -68.23 29.09 -62.05
CA ILE A 138 -67.05 28.37 -61.55
C ILE A 138 -66.08 28.19 -62.71
N SER A 139 -64.83 28.60 -62.50
CA SER A 139 -63.78 28.50 -63.50
C SER A 139 -63.02 27.20 -63.29
N THR A 140 -63.29 26.19 -64.13
CA THR A 140 -62.48 24.96 -64.19
C THR A 140 -61.23 25.25 -65.02
N GLY A 141 -60.08 25.47 -64.37
CA GLY A 141 -58.82 25.77 -65.05
C GLY A 141 -58.36 24.65 -66.00
N GLU A 142 -58.02 25.02 -67.24
CA GLU A 142 -57.37 24.17 -68.24
C GLU A 142 -56.02 23.65 -67.73
N THR A 143 -55.83 22.34 -67.77
CA THR A 143 -54.52 21.71 -67.51
C THR A 143 -53.71 21.66 -68.80
N ALA A 144 -52.64 22.45 -68.86
CA ALA A 144 -51.68 22.37 -69.95
C ALA A 144 -50.89 21.05 -69.91
N GLN A 145 -50.90 20.29 -71.02
CA GLN A 145 -50.16 19.03 -71.15
C GLN A 145 -48.65 19.26 -71.03
N THR A 146 -48.03 18.66 -70.02
CA THR A 146 -46.58 18.64 -69.80
C THR A 146 -45.99 17.30 -70.21
N TYR A 147 -44.74 17.32 -70.70
CA TYR A 147 -43.98 16.14 -71.08
C TYR A 147 -42.88 15.89 -70.06
N LYS A 148 -42.57 14.62 -69.79
CA LYS A 148 -41.63 14.22 -68.74
C LYS A 148 -40.18 14.33 -69.22
N ILE A 149 -39.30 14.74 -68.32
CA ILE A 149 -37.86 14.77 -68.52
C ILE A 149 -37.25 13.76 -67.55
N THR A 150 -36.57 12.75 -68.09
CA THR A 150 -35.95 11.67 -67.32
C THR A 150 -34.44 11.76 -67.48
N THR A 151 -33.68 11.78 -66.39
CA THR A 151 -32.23 11.58 -66.44
C THR A 151 -31.95 10.09 -66.30
N ALA A 152 -31.13 9.54 -67.20
CA ALA A 152 -30.66 8.16 -67.06
C ALA A 152 -29.71 8.05 -65.87
N ALA A 153 -29.64 6.86 -65.28
CA ALA A 153 -28.71 6.61 -64.19
C ALA A 153 -27.26 6.82 -64.68
N THR A 154 -26.48 7.59 -63.93
CA THR A 154 -25.08 7.88 -64.23
C THR A 154 -24.17 7.30 -63.16
N THR A 155 -22.96 6.88 -63.55
CA THR A 155 -21.88 6.49 -62.65
C THR A 155 -20.78 7.56 -62.69
N HIS A 156 -20.18 7.89 -61.55
CA HIS A 156 -19.07 8.85 -61.41
C HIS A 156 -19.40 10.32 -61.67
N GLY A 157 -20.66 10.68 -61.47
CA GLY A 157 -21.19 12.03 -61.52
C GLY A 157 -22.72 12.00 -61.44
N THR A 158 -23.29 13.17 -61.22
CA THR A 158 -24.74 13.38 -61.10
C THR A 158 -25.24 14.29 -62.20
N VAL A 159 -26.45 14.02 -62.69
CA VAL A 159 -27.14 14.88 -63.66
C VAL A 159 -28.50 15.25 -63.09
N THR A 160 -28.75 16.54 -63.00
CA THR A 160 -30.03 17.11 -62.60
C THR A 160 -30.57 18.01 -63.70
N VAL A 161 -31.88 18.19 -63.68
CA VAL A 161 -32.59 19.15 -64.53
C VAL A 161 -33.34 20.12 -63.63
N ASP A 162 -33.47 21.36 -64.07
CA ASP A 162 -34.21 22.40 -63.35
C ASP A 162 -35.72 22.11 -63.27
N GLN A 163 -36.24 21.33 -64.20
CA GLN A 163 -37.63 20.85 -64.23
C GLN A 163 -37.72 19.40 -64.72
N THR A 164 -38.53 18.57 -64.04
CA THR A 164 -38.73 17.14 -64.37
C THR A 164 -39.90 16.90 -65.33
N SER A 165 -40.66 17.96 -65.64
CA SER A 165 -41.63 18.00 -66.73
C SER A 165 -41.78 19.43 -67.23
N ALA A 166 -41.99 19.63 -68.52
CA ALA A 166 -42.14 20.96 -69.11
C ALA A 166 -43.15 20.94 -70.28
N LYS A 167 -43.71 22.10 -70.65
CA LYS A 167 -44.59 22.23 -71.81
C LYS A 167 -43.75 22.28 -73.08
N LYS A 168 -44.35 21.94 -74.22
CA LYS A 168 -43.68 22.06 -75.52
C LYS A 168 -43.17 23.49 -75.73
N GLY A 169 -41.89 23.65 -76.02
CA GLY A 169 -41.23 24.93 -76.25
C GLY A 169 -40.64 25.59 -74.99
N ASP A 170 -40.83 25.00 -73.81
CA ASP A 170 -40.16 25.46 -72.59
C ASP A 170 -38.65 25.13 -72.67
N THR A 171 -37.83 26.02 -72.13
CA THR A 171 -36.37 25.81 -72.04
C THR A 171 -36.04 25.04 -70.78
N VAL A 172 -35.35 23.90 -70.91
CA VAL A 172 -34.88 23.06 -69.81
C VAL A 172 -33.37 23.22 -69.66
N THR A 173 -32.90 23.41 -68.43
CA THR A 173 -31.47 23.49 -68.08
C THR A 173 -31.00 22.20 -67.42
N ILE A 174 -29.90 21.65 -67.93
CA ILE A 174 -29.25 20.46 -67.42
C ILE A 174 -28.03 20.88 -66.60
N THR A 175 -27.90 20.35 -65.39
CA THR A 175 -26.69 20.49 -64.56
C THR A 175 -26.04 19.13 -64.42
N ALA A 176 -24.81 18.98 -64.94
CA ALA A 176 -24.01 17.78 -64.76
C ALA A 176 -22.83 18.09 -63.83
N VAL A 177 -22.77 17.39 -62.68
CA VAL A 177 -21.72 17.54 -61.67
C VAL A 177 -20.93 16.24 -61.61
N PRO A 178 -19.70 16.18 -62.15
CA PRO A 178 -18.83 15.02 -62.01
C PRO A 178 -18.50 14.75 -60.53
N ASP A 179 -18.36 13.47 -60.15
CA ASP A 179 -17.85 13.11 -58.83
C ASP A 179 -16.37 13.48 -58.72
N THR A 180 -15.86 13.60 -57.49
CA THR A 180 -14.46 13.91 -57.23
C THR A 180 -13.53 12.95 -57.99
N GLY A 181 -12.66 13.52 -58.84
CA GLY A 181 -11.71 12.75 -59.66
C GLY A 181 -12.23 12.33 -61.04
N TYR A 182 -13.39 12.83 -61.48
CA TYR A 182 -13.96 12.60 -62.81
C TYR A 182 -14.31 13.93 -63.51
N MET A 183 -14.53 13.90 -64.83
CA MET A 183 -14.99 15.03 -65.65
C MET A 183 -16.06 14.59 -66.64
N LEU A 184 -16.94 15.50 -67.07
CA LEU A 184 -17.99 15.21 -68.04
C LEU A 184 -17.38 14.95 -69.43
N LYS A 185 -17.60 13.74 -69.97
CA LYS A 185 -17.14 13.33 -71.30
C LYS A 185 -18.17 13.68 -72.38
N SER A 186 -19.44 13.37 -72.13
CA SER A 186 -20.52 13.62 -73.09
C SER A 186 -21.85 13.84 -72.41
N LEU A 187 -22.70 14.68 -73.00
CA LEU A 187 -24.07 14.95 -72.58
C LEU A 187 -25.00 14.92 -73.81
N THR A 188 -26.07 14.14 -73.76
CA THR A 188 -27.02 13.95 -74.87
C THR A 188 -28.46 13.95 -74.36
N ALA A 189 -29.39 14.38 -75.22
CA ALA A 189 -30.83 14.36 -74.96
C ALA A 189 -31.53 13.68 -76.13
N THR A 190 -32.47 12.77 -75.86
CA THR A 190 -33.24 12.04 -76.87
C THR A 190 -34.72 12.09 -76.55
N ASP A 191 -35.57 12.27 -77.56
CA ASP A 191 -37.01 12.15 -77.37
C ASP A 191 -37.48 10.68 -77.27
N SER A 192 -38.77 10.48 -76.98
CA SER A 192 -39.40 9.14 -76.91
C SER A 192 -39.32 8.31 -78.21
N SER A 193 -39.00 8.92 -79.36
CA SER A 193 -38.76 8.22 -80.63
C SER A 193 -37.29 7.83 -80.86
N GLY A 194 -36.41 8.17 -79.91
CA GLY A 194 -34.97 7.96 -80.00
C GLY A 194 -34.25 9.02 -80.84
N LYS A 195 -34.92 10.12 -81.22
CA LYS A 195 -34.31 11.20 -81.99
C LYS A 195 -33.55 12.14 -81.07
N ASN A 196 -32.32 12.50 -81.49
CA ASN A 196 -31.47 13.45 -80.75
C ASN A 196 -32.08 14.85 -80.72
N ILE A 197 -32.08 15.44 -79.53
CA ILE A 197 -32.45 16.83 -79.26
C ILE A 197 -31.16 17.63 -79.11
N SER A 198 -31.08 18.76 -79.80
CA SER A 198 -29.90 19.63 -79.72
C SER A 198 -29.78 20.27 -78.33
N ILE A 199 -28.65 20.05 -77.67
CA ILE A 199 -28.27 20.73 -76.43
C ILE A 199 -27.29 21.85 -76.78
N LYS A 200 -27.56 23.07 -76.31
CA LYS A 200 -26.64 24.21 -76.42
C LYS A 200 -26.52 24.88 -75.06
N ASP A 201 -25.29 25.11 -74.60
CA ASP A 201 -24.99 25.72 -73.29
C ASP A 201 -25.72 25.00 -72.13
N SER A 202 -25.71 23.67 -72.16
CA SER A 202 -26.42 22.77 -71.23
C SER A 202 -27.94 22.98 -71.16
N LYS A 203 -28.55 23.53 -72.21
CA LYS A 203 -29.99 23.75 -72.31
C LYS A 203 -30.57 23.11 -73.57
N PHE A 204 -31.84 22.72 -73.51
CA PHE A 204 -32.59 22.28 -74.69
C PHE A 204 -34.03 22.82 -74.68
N GLN A 205 -34.67 22.83 -75.85
CA GLN A 205 -36.08 23.21 -76.00
C GLN A 205 -36.95 21.95 -75.93
N MET A 206 -37.96 21.95 -75.05
CA MET A 206 -38.79 20.77 -74.81
C MET A 206 -39.64 20.44 -76.05
N PRO A 207 -39.51 19.23 -76.63
CA PRO A 207 -40.36 18.79 -77.74
C PRO A 207 -41.77 18.44 -77.26
N ALA A 208 -42.66 18.08 -78.19
CA ALA A 208 -43.99 17.56 -77.88
C ALA A 208 -43.95 16.07 -77.51
N SER A 209 -42.99 15.68 -76.66
CA SER A 209 -42.77 14.29 -76.25
C SER A 209 -41.83 14.22 -75.06
N ASP A 210 -41.86 13.12 -74.31
CA ASP A 210 -40.92 12.88 -73.21
C ASP A 210 -39.46 12.86 -73.70
N VAL A 211 -38.54 13.32 -72.84
CA VAL A 211 -37.11 13.45 -73.12
C VAL A 211 -36.28 12.67 -72.12
N THR A 212 -35.26 11.95 -72.60
CA THR A 212 -34.26 11.28 -71.77
C THR A 212 -32.89 11.95 -71.91
N ILE A 213 -32.27 12.31 -70.78
CA ILE A 213 -30.93 12.90 -70.71
C ILE A 213 -29.92 11.83 -70.30
N ASN A 214 -28.87 11.65 -71.10
CA ASN A 214 -27.77 10.73 -70.81
C ASN A 214 -26.45 11.51 -70.68
N ALA A 215 -25.71 11.27 -69.61
CA ALA A 215 -24.35 11.79 -69.45
C ALA A 215 -23.35 10.66 -69.19
N VAL A 216 -22.14 10.84 -69.69
CA VAL A 216 -21.00 9.94 -69.43
C VAL A 216 -19.90 10.76 -68.78
N PHE A 217 -19.38 10.28 -67.65
CA PHE A 217 -18.26 10.87 -66.93
C PHE A 217 -17.02 9.97 -67.12
N GLU A 218 -15.84 10.57 -67.27
CA GLU A 218 -14.56 9.87 -67.36
C GLU A 218 -13.59 10.34 -66.29
N LYS A 219 -12.69 9.45 -65.84
CA LYS A 219 -11.77 9.74 -64.73
C LYS A 219 -10.79 10.84 -65.14
N LYS A 220 -10.67 11.88 -64.31
CA LYS A 220 -9.66 12.94 -64.42
C LYS A 220 -8.28 12.31 -64.24
N ALA A 221 -7.32 12.64 -65.11
CA ALA A 221 -5.93 12.25 -64.88
C ALA A 221 -5.47 12.81 -63.52
N ALA A 222 -5.06 11.95 -62.60
CA ALA A 222 -4.60 12.35 -61.28
C ALA A 222 -3.17 12.88 -61.38
N ASP A 223 -2.92 14.10 -60.87
CA ASP A 223 -1.58 14.46 -60.43
C ASP A 223 -1.23 13.49 -59.29
N ALA A 224 -0.27 12.60 -59.52
CA ALA A 224 0.17 11.66 -58.50
C ALA A 224 0.74 12.44 -57.30
N GLU A 225 0.21 12.19 -56.10
CA GLU A 225 0.83 12.66 -54.87
C GLU A 225 2.28 12.17 -54.82
N LYS A 226 3.21 13.10 -54.58
CA LYS A 226 4.62 12.76 -54.41
C LYS A 226 4.81 11.99 -53.11
N GLU A 227 5.75 11.06 -53.08
CA GLU A 227 6.06 10.25 -51.90
C GLU A 227 7.50 10.53 -51.43
N ILE A 228 7.67 10.71 -50.12
CA ILE A 228 8.98 10.84 -49.49
C ILE A 228 9.35 9.49 -48.90
N SER A 229 10.48 8.91 -49.32
CA SER A 229 10.99 7.64 -48.76
C SER A 229 11.74 7.88 -47.45
N ILE A 230 11.65 6.96 -46.50
CA ILE A 230 12.38 7.04 -45.22
C ILE A 230 13.90 7.14 -45.42
N GLY A 231 14.45 6.40 -46.40
CA GLY A 231 15.88 6.45 -46.74
C GLY A 231 16.34 7.79 -47.33
N ASP A 232 15.42 8.66 -47.72
CA ASP A 232 15.70 10.00 -48.25
C ASP A 232 15.62 11.09 -47.15
N ILE A 233 15.44 10.70 -45.88
CA ILE A 233 15.48 11.60 -44.72
C ILE A 233 16.92 11.70 -44.23
N SER A 234 17.46 12.92 -44.19
CA SER A 234 18.78 13.21 -43.63
C SER A 234 18.64 13.93 -42.29
N ILE A 235 19.35 13.46 -41.27
CA ILE A 235 19.30 14.04 -39.92
C ILE A 235 20.64 14.66 -39.59
N LYS A 236 20.62 15.91 -39.11
CA LYS A 236 21.78 16.59 -38.55
C LYS A 236 21.53 16.97 -37.11
N GLU A 237 22.57 16.82 -36.29
CA GLU A 237 22.61 17.36 -34.95
C GLU A 237 23.17 18.79 -35.02
N ASP A 238 22.43 19.77 -34.47
CA ASP A 238 22.97 21.10 -34.18
C ASP A 238 23.25 21.19 -32.68
N SER A 239 24.49 20.88 -32.31
CA SER A 239 24.92 20.89 -30.90
C SER A 239 24.97 22.29 -30.30
N PHE A 240 25.10 23.36 -31.11
CA PHE A 240 25.16 24.74 -30.61
C PHE A 240 23.79 25.23 -30.14
N ASN A 241 22.74 24.94 -30.91
CA ASN A 241 21.37 25.31 -30.56
C ASN A 241 20.58 24.17 -29.88
N SER A 242 21.20 23.00 -29.68
CA SER A 242 20.56 21.79 -29.14
C SER A 242 19.31 21.35 -29.94
N LEU A 243 19.44 21.24 -31.26
CA LEU A 243 18.35 20.86 -32.17
C LEU A 243 18.62 19.56 -32.94
N TRP A 244 17.54 18.84 -33.24
CA TRP A 244 17.48 17.83 -34.29
C TRP A 244 16.96 18.48 -35.57
N GLN A 245 17.72 18.36 -36.67
CA GLN A 245 17.36 18.94 -37.96
C GLN A 245 17.09 17.84 -38.99
N PHE A 246 15.86 17.75 -39.48
CA PHE A 246 15.42 16.82 -40.52
C PHE A 246 15.40 17.53 -41.87
N SER A 247 16.15 17.02 -42.83
CA SER A 247 16.13 17.45 -44.22
C SER A 247 15.57 16.35 -45.10
N PHE A 248 14.86 16.74 -46.15
CA PHE A 248 14.19 15.84 -47.08
C PHE A 248 14.73 16.08 -48.49
N LYS A 249 14.86 15.01 -49.27
CA LYS A 249 15.43 15.07 -50.63
C LYS A 249 14.69 16.00 -51.59
N ASP A 250 13.35 16.10 -51.49
CA ASP A 250 12.59 17.13 -52.20
C ASP A 250 12.54 18.40 -51.31
N PRO A 251 13.30 19.47 -51.65
CA PRO A 251 13.37 20.68 -50.85
C PRO A 251 12.05 21.47 -50.85
N SER A 252 11.11 21.16 -51.76
CA SER A 252 9.78 21.78 -51.76
C SER A 252 8.83 21.14 -50.75
N TYR A 253 9.14 19.96 -50.22
CA TYR A 253 8.31 19.23 -49.27
C TYR A 253 7.98 20.04 -48.02
N LEU A 254 9.01 20.65 -47.40
CA LEU A 254 8.85 21.43 -46.17
C LEU A 254 8.00 22.69 -46.35
N LYS A 255 7.94 23.26 -47.56
CA LYS A 255 7.10 24.43 -47.87
C LYS A 255 5.61 24.06 -47.96
N SER A 256 5.30 22.79 -48.18
CA SER A 256 3.95 22.27 -48.29
C SER A 256 3.40 21.69 -46.99
N VAL A 257 4.20 21.65 -45.91
CA VAL A 257 3.80 21.08 -44.61
C VAL A 257 2.61 21.86 -44.03
N LYS A 258 1.57 21.13 -43.68
CA LYS A 258 0.36 21.62 -43.01
C LYS A 258 0.40 21.37 -41.52
N GLN A 259 0.87 20.20 -41.12
CA GLN A 259 0.85 19.74 -39.74
C GLN A 259 1.97 18.73 -39.49
N VAL A 260 2.53 18.80 -38.30
CA VAL A 260 3.43 17.81 -37.73
C VAL A 260 2.81 17.33 -36.42
N SER A 261 2.71 16.03 -36.23
CA SER A 261 2.31 15.41 -34.97
C SER A 261 3.39 14.44 -34.49
N VAL A 262 3.46 14.27 -33.17
CA VAL A 262 4.30 13.26 -32.51
C VAL A 262 3.39 12.41 -31.63
N ASN A 263 3.40 11.09 -31.85
CA ASN A 263 2.50 10.12 -31.20
C ASN A 263 1.03 10.60 -31.27
N ASP A 264 0.58 10.93 -32.49
CA ASP A 264 -0.75 11.46 -32.81
C ASP A 264 -1.13 12.80 -32.16
N THR A 265 -0.24 13.40 -31.37
CA THR A 265 -0.44 14.73 -30.78
C THR A 265 0.12 15.79 -31.70
N ALA A 266 -0.72 16.72 -32.17
CA ALA A 266 -0.28 17.83 -33.01
C ALA A 266 0.70 18.74 -32.27
N TRP A 267 1.86 19.00 -32.88
CA TRP A 267 2.85 19.95 -32.35
C TRP A 267 2.63 21.33 -33.00
N GLU A 268 2.96 22.38 -32.27
CA GLU A 268 2.76 23.77 -32.71
C GLU A 268 3.94 24.23 -33.58
N ALA A 269 3.64 24.88 -34.72
CA ALA A 269 4.67 25.57 -35.51
C ALA A 269 5.14 26.82 -34.76
N PHE A 270 6.45 26.94 -34.55
CA PHE A 270 7.03 28.01 -33.74
C PHE A 270 8.03 28.86 -34.53
N SER A 271 7.89 30.18 -34.44
CA SER A 271 8.70 31.13 -35.22
C SER A 271 10.13 31.32 -34.67
N PHE A 272 10.40 30.93 -33.42
CA PHE A 272 11.71 31.02 -32.77
C PHE A 272 12.36 29.64 -32.64
N THR A 273 13.65 29.60 -32.28
CA THR A 273 14.36 28.33 -32.06
C THR A 273 13.64 27.49 -31.00
N PRO A 274 13.19 26.27 -31.31
CA PRO A 274 12.51 25.43 -30.34
C PRO A 274 13.45 25.06 -29.19
N SER A 275 13.05 25.33 -27.96
CA SER A 275 13.79 24.95 -26.73
C SER A 275 13.04 23.93 -25.88
N ALA A 276 11.89 23.45 -26.36
CA ALA A 276 11.02 22.53 -25.66
C ALA A 276 10.23 21.63 -26.62
N GLY A 277 9.76 20.50 -26.08
CA GLY A 277 8.83 19.61 -26.79
C GLY A 277 7.47 20.25 -27.06
N GLY A 278 6.69 19.63 -27.97
CA GLY A 278 5.40 20.15 -28.40
C GLY A 278 5.48 21.24 -29.46
N LYS A 279 6.69 21.61 -29.90
CA LYS A 279 6.94 22.67 -30.89
C LYS A 279 7.92 22.19 -31.96
N TYR A 280 7.73 22.68 -33.18
CA TYR A 280 8.65 22.49 -34.28
C TYR A 280 8.87 23.81 -35.03
N ARG A 281 10.01 23.95 -35.72
CA ARG A 281 10.27 25.08 -36.62
C ARG A 281 10.71 24.56 -37.98
N ILE A 282 10.27 25.22 -39.05
CA ILE A 282 10.81 24.99 -40.39
C ILE A 282 11.68 26.20 -40.74
N LYS A 283 12.99 25.98 -40.88
CA LYS A 283 13.97 27.03 -41.19
C LYS A 283 15.10 26.45 -42.04
N ASP A 284 15.61 27.22 -43.01
CA ASP A 284 16.77 26.87 -43.83
C ASP A 284 16.66 25.48 -44.50
N SER A 285 15.46 25.11 -44.96
CA SER A 285 15.13 23.79 -45.54
C SER A 285 15.30 22.60 -44.59
N ALA A 286 15.22 22.83 -43.28
CA ALA A 286 15.16 21.80 -42.25
C ALA A 286 13.88 21.93 -41.41
N LEU A 287 13.35 20.78 -40.98
CA LEU A 287 12.37 20.68 -39.91
C LEU A 287 13.11 20.42 -38.60
N GLU A 288 12.92 21.30 -37.62
CA GLU A 288 13.73 21.38 -36.42
C GLU A 288 12.91 21.08 -35.17
N PHE A 289 13.48 20.25 -34.29
CA PHE A 289 12.93 19.90 -32.98
C PHE A 289 14.00 20.11 -31.90
N ALA A 290 13.59 20.45 -30.68
CA ALA A 290 14.50 20.56 -29.56
C ALA A 290 15.04 19.17 -29.15
N GLN A 291 16.33 19.06 -28.83
CA GLN A 291 16.92 17.83 -28.28
C GLN A 291 16.57 17.61 -26.81
N LYS A 292 16.35 18.70 -26.07
CA LYS A 292 15.97 18.70 -24.66
C LYS A 292 14.72 19.56 -24.49
N SER A 293 13.97 19.31 -23.42
CA SER A 293 12.85 20.16 -23.07
C SER A 293 13.04 20.83 -21.72
N TYR A 294 12.89 22.15 -21.72
CA TYR A 294 12.81 22.97 -20.50
C TYR A 294 11.35 23.31 -20.12
N SER A 295 10.37 22.60 -20.71
CA SER A 295 8.94 22.74 -20.40
C SER A 295 8.33 21.42 -19.92
N GLN A 296 7.04 21.43 -19.56
CA GLN A 296 6.31 20.21 -19.16
C GLN A 296 6.14 19.20 -20.31
N THR A 297 6.17 19.62 -21.57
CA THR A 297 6.07 18.71 -22.72
C THR A 297 7.46 18.18 -23.08
N ALA A 298 7.66 16.87 -23.01
CA ALA A 298 8.94 16.24 -23.31
C ALA A 298 9.39 16.48 -24.76
N ALA A 299 10.70 16.65 -24.98
CA ALA A 299 11.31 16.67 -26.31
C ALA A 299 11.21 15.28 -26.95
N LEU A 300 11.61 15.18 -28.24
CA LEU A 300 11.63 13.90 -28.93
C LEU A 300 12.45 12.87 -28.16
N LYS A 301 11.87 11.68 -27.94
CA LYS A 301 12.51 10.53 -27.29
C LYS A 301 12.51 9.31 -28.20
N SER A 302 13.38 8.36 -27.90
CA SER A 302 13.42 7.10 -28.64
C SER A 302 12.06 6.40 -28.59
N GLY A 303 11.57 5.94 -29.74
CA GLY A 303 10.25 5.34 -29.89
C GLY A 303 9.13 6.31 -30.30
N ASP A 304 9.38 7.62 -30.34
CA ASP A 304 8.37 8.57 -30.82
C ASP A 304 8.11 8.40 -32.32
N VAL A 305 6.84 8.49 -32.71
CA VAL A 305 6.39 8.43 -34.12
C VAL A 305 6.03 9.83 -34.58
N ILE A 306 6.71 10.31 -35.62
CA ILE A 306 6.44 11.60 -36.25
C ILE A 306 5.56 11.37 -37.47
N THR A 307 4.46 12.12 -37.57
CA THR A 307 3.56 12.13 -38.73
C THR A 307 3.51 13.54 -39.32
N ILE A 308 3.76 13.66 -40.63
CA ILE A 308 3.79 14.92 -41.36
C ILE A 308 2.75 14.88 -42.47
N THR A 309 1.81 15.83 -42.44
CA THR A 309 0.84 16.05 -43.52
C THR A 309 1.26 17.26 -44.35
N ALA A 310 1.33 17.11 -45.68
CA ALA A 310 1.75 18.16 -46.59
C ALA A 310 0.89 18.20 -47.87
N ASN A 311 0.67 19.38 -48.44
CA ASN A 311 -0.08 19.55 -49.69
C ASN A 311 0.64 18.93 -50.89
N GLY A 312 -0.04 18.03 -51.62
CA GLY A 312 0.50 17.39 -52.83
C GLY A 312 1.45 16.22 -52.57
N TYR A 313 1.54 15.76 -51.32
CA TYR A 313 2.34 14.61 -50.90
C TYR A 313 1.49 13.62 -50.11
N LYS A 314 1.85 12.34 -50.18
CA LYS A 314 1.34 11.34 -49.24
C LYS A 314 1.77 11.68 -47.81
N THR A 315 0.93 11.34 -46.82
CA THR A 315 1.29 11.45 -45.40
C THR A 315 2.54 10.64 -45.11
N LEU A 316 3.53 11.28 -44.50
CA LEU A 316 4.79 10.64 -44.10
C LEU A 316 4.75 10.34 -42.61
N THR A 317 4.94 9.07 -42.25
CA THR A 317 5.01 8.61 -40.86
C THR A 317 6.28 7.80 -40.64
N PHE A 318 7.01 8.10 -39.57
CA PHE A 318 8.22 7.37 -39.21
C PHE A 318 8.53 7.43 -37.72
N LYS A 319 9.17 6.38 -37.21
CA LYS A 319 9.61 6.29 -35.81
C LYS A 319 11.05 6.73 -35.65
N VAL A 320 11.32 7.52 -34.61
CA VAL A 320 12.69 7.93 -34.23
C VAL A 320 13.29 6.95 -33.23
N SER A 321 14.59 6.69 -33.35
CA SER A 321 15.37 5.94 -32.37
C SER A 321 16.59 6.78 -31.99
N ILE A 322 16.70 7.10 -30.70
CA ILE A 322 17.75 7.96 -30.14
C ILE A 322 18.61 7.14 -29.20
N LYS A 323 19.90 7.01 -29.51
CA LYS A 323 20.90 6.33 -28.67
C LYS A 323 22.24 7.04 -28.80
N ASP A 324 22.95 7.25 -27.70
CA ASP A 324 24.28 7.86 -27.66
C ASP A 324 24.37 9.19 -28.45
N ASN A 325 23.39 10.10 -28.22
CA ASN A 325 23.25 11.37 -28.96
C ASN A 325 23.14 11.23 -30.49
N LYS A 326 22.67 10.08 -30.99
CA LYS A 326 22.41 9.86 -32.42
C LYS A 326 20.96 9.51 -32.64
N LEU A 327 20.28 10.30 -33.47
CA LEU A 327 18.90 10.04 -33.92
C LEU A 327 18.91 9.31 -35.27
N THR A 328 18.11 8.26 -35.36
CA THR A 328 17.84 7.49 -36.58
C THR A 328 16.34 7.34 -36.79
N VAL A 329 15.90 7.01 -38.01
CA VAL A 329 14.48 6.85 -38.36
C VAL A 329 14.21 5.50 -39.02
N SER A 330 12.99 5.00 -38.86
CA SER A 330 12.51 3.75 -39.46
C SER A 330 11.06 3.88 -39.92
N SER A 331 10.61 2.95 -40.76
CA SER A 331 9.22 2.89 -41.26
C SER A 331 8.21 2.34 -40.25
N ASP A 332 8.62 2.06 -39.01
CA ASP A 332 7.68 1.66 -37.95
C ASP A 332 6.76 2.84 -37.60
N SER A 333 5.49 2.54 -37.38
CA SER A 333 4.44 3.52 -37.07
C SER A 333 3.85 3.30 -35.67
N THR A 334 4.38 2.36 -34.88
CA THR A 334 3.91 2.07 -33.53
C THR A 334 4.71 2.87 -32.51
N PRO A 335 4.09 3.76 -31.71
CA PRO A 335 4.77 4.48 -30.64
C PRO A 335 5.40 3.55 -29.60
N GLY A 336 6.55 3.97 -29.06
CA GLY A 336 7.31 3.23 -28.06
C GLY A 336 8.50 2.44 -28.65
N ASP A 337 9.43 2.08 -27.77
CA ASP A 337 10.58 1.25 -28.14
C ASP A 337 10.20 -0.25 -28.25
N ASP A 338 11.15 -1.08 -28.67
CA ASP A 338 10.98 -2.54 -28.73
C ASP A 338 11.24 -3.22 -27.37
N GLN A 339 11.43 -2.43 -26.32
CA GLN A 339 11.74 -2.91 -24.98
C GLN A 339 10.48 -2.98 -24.11
N GLN A 340 10.55 -3.81 -23.08
CA GLN A 340 9.54 -4.00 -22.07
C GLN A 340 10.19 -3.83 -20.70
N LEU A 341 9.65 -2.91 -19.92
CA LEU A 341 10.02 -2.76 -18.52
C LEU A 341 9.40 -3.90 -17.72
N HIS A 342 10.20 -4.55 -16.89
CA HIS A 342 9.76 -5.48 -15.87
C HIS A 342 10.18 -4.95 -14.51
N VAL A 343 9.31 -5.14 -13.51
CA VAL A 343 9.53 -4.68 -12.15
C VAL A 343 9.28 -5.86 -11.22
N ARG A 344 10.11 -6.02 -10.20
CA ARG A 344 9.83 -6.94 -9.09
C ARG A 344 10.19 -6.27 -7.77
N LEU A 345 9.47 -6.65 -6.74
CA LEU A 345 9.66 -6.18 -5.38
C LEU A 345 10.26 -7.34 -4.58
N VAL A 346 11.45 -7.12 -4.01
CA VAL A 346 12.19 -8.11 -3.22
C VAL A 346 12.31 -7.61 -1.78
N GLY A 347 12.37 -8.52 -0.81
CA GLY A 347 12.44 -8.20 0.62
C GLY A 347 11.14 -8.53 1.37
N THR A 348 10.92 -7.84 2.49
CA THR A 348 9.84 -8.08 3.46
C THR A 348 9.44 -6.77 4.15
N PHE A 349 8.21 -6.73 4.67
CA PHE A 349 7.71 -5.68 5.54
C PHE A 349 7.59 -6.20 6.97
N GLU A 350 7.96 -5.38 7.95
CA GLU A 350 7.70 -5.69 9.35
C GLU A 350 6.18 -5.74 9.59
N SER A 351 5.74 -6.58 10.52
CA SER A 351 4.33 -6.61 10.89
C SER A 351 3.96 -5.47 11.82
N ALA A 352 2.69 -5.11 11.83
CA ALA A 352 2.18 -4.00 12.62
C ALA A 352 1.05 -4.43 13.56
N LEU A 353 0.81 -3.65 14.60
CA LEU A 353 -0.38 -3.75 15.45
C LEU A 353 -1.38 -2.65 15.11
N VAL A 354 -2.68 -2.95 15.20
CA VAL A 354 -3.72 -1.94 15.11
C VAL A 354 -3.45 -0.81 16.10
N ASN A 355 -3.57 0.43 15.63
CA ASN A 355 -3.27 1.66 16.35
C ASN A 355 -1.81 1.86 16.78
N GLN A 356 -0.86 1.06 16.27
CA GLN A 356 0.56 1.26 16.53
C GLN A 356 0.99 2.67 16.13
N LYS A 357 1.56 3.40 17.10
CA LYS A 357 2.11 4.73 16.88
C LYS A 357 3.59 4.64 16.53
N GLY A 358 4.03 5.52 15.63
CA GLY A 358 5.42 5.59 15.21
C GLY A 358 5.90 4.39 14.40
N TYR A 359 4.99 3.69 13.72
CA TYR A 359 5.38 2.63 12.76
C TYR A 359 6.33 3.17 11.67
N ASP A 360 6.18 4.45 11.32
CA ASP A 360 7.00 5.19 10.36
C ASP A 360 7.92 6.22 11.03
N ALA A 361 8.04 6.20 12.35
CA ALA A 361 8.85 7.15 13.09
C ALA A 361 10.34 6.96 12.78
N ILE A 362 10.99 8.01 12.30
CA ILE A 362 12.44 8.10 12.21
C ILE A 362 12.96 8.39 13.61
N SER A 363 13.67 7.44 14.23
CA SER A 363 14.27 7.67 15.54
C SER A 363 15.57 8.46 15.38
N GLY A 364 15.59 9.70 15.90
CA GLY A 364 16.78 10.55 15.96
C GLY A 364 16.94 11.13 17.36
N ALA A 365 17.64 10.42 18.24
CA ALA A 365 18.03 10.93 19.56
C ALA A 365 19.56 11.12 19.71
N SER A 366 20.34 10.70 18.72
CA SER A 366 21.77 10.99 18.61
C SER A 366 22.10 11.46 17.19
N THR A 367 23.29 12.02 16.98
CA THR A 367 23.77 12.62 15.72
C THR A 367 23.71 11.72 14.47
N ASN A 368 23.22 10.49 14.60
CA ASN A 368 22.96 9.54 13.52
C ASN A 368 21.45 9.38 13.34
N VAL A 369 20.90 10.00 12.28
CA VAL A 369 19.51 9.76 11.86
C VAL A 369 19.43 8.33 11.34
N THR A 370 18.83 7.43 12.13
CA THR A 370 18.54 6.08 11.65
C THR A 370 17.20 6.16 10.92
N GLN A 371 17.22 6.07 9.59
CA GLN A 371 15.98 6.01 8.81
C GLN A 371 15.18 4.79 9.25
N ASN A 372 13.88 4.97 9.49
CA ASN A 372 12.98 3.87 9.80
C ASN A 372 12.94 2.92 8.61
N LYS A 373 13.47 1.71 8.80
CA LYS A 373 13.37 0.62 7.84
C LYS A 373 12.37 -0.40 8.37
N ASN A 374 11.09 0.00 8.45
CA ASN A 374 9.96 -0.93 8.65
C ASN A 374 9.77 -1.92 7.49
N SER A 375 10.73 -1.96 6.58
CA SER A 375 10.92 -2.95 5.53
C SER A 375 12.40 -3.01 5.15
N ASN A 376 12.80 -4.13 4.57
CA ASN A 376 13.99 -4.21 3.71
C ASN A 376 13.58 -4.33 2.23
N ALA A 377 12.35 -3.92 1.91
CA ALA A 377 11.79 -4.06 0.57
C ALA A 377 12.43 -3.08 -0.41
N SER A 378 12.85 -3.58 -1.58
CA SER A 378 13.50 -2.80 -2.63
C SER A 378 13.00 -3.19 -4.02
N VAL A 379 12.98 -2.22 -4.92
CA VAL A 379 12.55 -2.38 -6.31
C VAL A 379 13.73 -2.81 -7.18
N GLU A 380 13.55 -3.92 -7.88
CA GLU A 380 14.42 -4.33 -8.97
C GLU A 380 13.71 -4.16 -10.30
N VAL A 381 14.47 -3.76 -11.31
CA VAL A 381 13.98 -3.54 -12.68
C VAL A 381 14.81 -4.32 -13.68
N ALA A 382 14.16 -4.73 -14.76
CA ALA A 382 14.80 -5.34 -15.91
C ALA A 382 14.22 -4.74 -17.19
N LEU A 383 15.05 -4.62 -18.22
CA LEU A 383 14.66 -4.13 -19.53
C LEU A 383 15.05 -5.15 -20.60
N VAL A 384 14.05 -5.78 -21.19
CA VAL A 384 14.24 -6.82 -22.21
C VAL A 384 13.37 -6.55 -23.43
N LYS A 385 13.63 -7.23 -24.55
CA LYS A 385 12.78 -7.08 -25.74
C LYS A 385 11.36 -7.56 -25.45
N LYS A 386 10.37 -6.88 -26.02
CA LYS A 386 8.95 -7.25 -25.92
C LYS A 386 8.75 -8.73 -26.27
N GLY A 387 8.05 -9.46 -25.41
CA GLY A 387 7.81 -10.90 -25.55
C GLY A 387 8.91 -11.81 -24.99
N GLN A 388 9.99 -11.25 -24.44
CA GLN A 388 11.00 -12.01 -23.69
C GLN A 388 10.69 -11.99 -22.18
N VAL A 389 11.06 -13.07 -21.49
CA VAL A 389 11.02 -13.15 -20.02
C VAL A 389 12.40 -12.82 -19.47
N PRO A 390 12.52 -11.87 -18.51
CA PRO A 390 13.80 -11.54 -17.90
C PRO A 390 14.49 -12.75 -17.25
N GLN A 391 15.80 -12.87 -17.45
CA GLN A 391 16.68 -13.79 -16.73
C GLN A 391 17.20 -13.13 -15.46
N ASP A 392 17.72 -13.91 -14.50
CA ASP A 392 18.24 -13.37 -13.24
C ASP A 392 19.35 -12.32 -13.43
N SER A 393 20.16 -12.42 -14.48
CA SER A 393 21.20 -11.43 -14.82
C SER A 393 20.67 -10.10 -15.35
N ASP A 394 19.41 -10.06 -15.79
CA ASP A 394 18.80 -8.84 -16.36
C ASP A 394 18.27 -7.91 -15.26
N TRP A 395 18.02 -8.46 -14.06
CA TRP A 395 17.53 -7.71 -12.91
C TRP A 395 18.64 -6.91 -12.25
N LYS A 396 18.35 -5.65 -11.96
CA LYS A 396 19.20 -4.76 -11.18
C LYS A 396 18.36 -4.02 -10.17
N LEU A 397 18.94 -3.68 -9.02
CA LEU A 397 18.35 -2.69 -8.12
C LEU A 397 18.12 -1.40 -8.91
N LEU A 398 17.03 -0.71 -8.64
CA LEU A 398 16.66 0.48 -9.42
C LEU A 398 17.79 1.52 -9.48
N ASN A 399 18.49 1.72 -8.36
CA ASN A 399 19.61 2.66 -8.22
C ASN A 399 20.91 2.21 -8.90
N GLU A 400 21.01 0.93 -9.24
CA GLU A 400 22.10 0.34 -10.01
C GLU A 400 21.75 0.20 -11.50
N SER A 401 20.53 0.59 -11.88
CA SER A 401 20.03 0.54 -13.25
C SER A 401 20.19 1.87 -13.99
N ASP A 402 20.21 1.83 -15.32
CA ASP A 402 20.16 3.03 -16.17
C ASP A 402 18.74 3.59 -16.35
N ILE A 403 17.74 2.98 -15.69
CA ILE A 403 16.32 3.33 -15.83
C ILE A 403 16.01 4.53 -14.93
N ARG A 404 15.52 5.62 -15.54
CA ARG A 404 15.06 6.82 -14.83
C ARG A 404 13.55 6.82 -14.68
N VAL A 405 13.09 7.01 -13.44
CA VAL A 405 11.67 6.87 -13.06
C VAL A 405 10.97 8.22 -12.97
N VAL A 406 9.74 8.29 -13.47
CA VAL A 406 8.85 9.45 -13.30
C VAL A 406 8.14 9.32 -11.95
N SER A 407 8.46 10.22 -11.01
CA SER A 407 7.93 10.19 -9.64
C SER A 407 6.40 10.22 -9.58
N LYS A 408 5.74 11.06 -10.38
CA LYS A 408 4.27 11.15 -10.42
C LYS A 408 3.59 9.96 -11.12
N GLY A 409 4.34 9.15 -11.86
CA GLY A 409 3.83 7.98 -12.59
C GLY A 409 4.13 6.66 -11.88
N SER A 410 4.74 6.71 -10.70
CA SER A 410 5.10 5.54 -9.92
C SER A 410 4.41 5.57 -8.56
N SER A 411 3.87 4.45 -8.13
CA SER A 411 3.05 4.35 -6.93
C SER A 411 3.31 3.04 -6.20
N VAL A 412 3.21 3.08 -4.88
CA VAL A 412 3.06 1.87 -4.07
C VAL A 412 1.57 1.58 -3.98
N ASN A 413 1.19 0.35 -4.34
CA ASN A 413 -0.18 -0.12 -4.26
C ASN A 413 -0.32 -1.02 -3.03
N ILE A 414 -1.40 -0.83 -2.28
CA ILE A 414 -1.72 -1.59 -1.08
C ILE A 414 -3.13 -2.13 -1.25
N GLU A 415 -3.28 -3.44 -1.22
CA GLU A 415 -4.57 -4.10 -1.40
C GLU A 415 -4.85 -5.07 -0.26
N ASN A 416 -6.06 -5.05 0.28
CA ASN A 416 -6.49 -6.04 1.26
C ASN A 416 -6.59 -7.43 0.60
N ARG A 417 -5.72 -8.36 0.99
CA ARG A 417 -5.64 -9.71 0.40
C ARG A 417 -6.94 -10.50 0.56
N THR A 418 -7.59 -10.36 1.72
CA THR A 418 -8.79 -11.14 2.06
C THR A 418 -10.05 -10.53 1.46
N VAL A 419 -10.14 -9.20 1.39
CA VAL A 419 -11.30 -8.48 0.85
C VAL A 419 -10.85 -7.39 -0.12
N PRO A 420 -10.45 -7.73 -1.37
CA PRO A 420 -9.92 -6.76 -2.33
C PRO A 420 -10.86 -5.59 -2.64
N ALA A 421 -12.17 -5.80 -2.51
CA ALA A 421 -13.19 -4.76 -2.68
C ALA A 421 -13.03 -3.56 -1.72
N ASN A 422 -12.35 -3.75 -0.58
CA ASN A 422 -12.06 -2.68 0.36
C ASN A 422 -10.86 -1.81 -0.07
N GLY A 423 -10.11 -2.23 -1.11
CA GLY A 423 -8.89 -1.57 -1.54
C GLY A 423 -7.88 -1.47 -0.39
N ASN A 424 -7.35 -0.26 -0.18
CA ASN A 424 -6.50 0.04 0.96
C ASN A 424 -7.32 0.55 2.17
N ASP A 425 -7.70 -0.37 3.06
CA ASP A 425 -8.31 -0.04 4.36
C ASP A 425 -7.36 -0.26 5.54
N SER A 426 -6.06 -0.41 5.26
CA SER A 426 -5.02 -0.71 6.24
C SER A 426 -4.69 0.46 7.17
N GLY A 427 -5.02 1.70 6.77
CA GLY A 427 -4.54 2.92 7.44
C GLY A 427 -3.09 3.31 7.09
N MET A 428 -2.43 2.52 6.25
CA MET A 428 -1.07 2.73 5.78
C MET A 428 -1.05 3.32 4.36
N ALA A 429 -0.01 4.08 4.05
CA ALA A 429 0.33 4.56 2.73
C ALA A 429 1.73 4.10 2.38
N GLY A 430 1.97 3.70 1.14
CA GLY A 430 3.32 3.31 0.74
C GLY A 430 4.17 4.52 0.41
N VAL A 431 5.43 4.47 0.84
CA VAL A 431 6.47 5.47 0.59
C VAL A 431 7.51 4.82 -0.28
N TYR A 432 7.77 5.43 -1.44
CA TYR A 432 8.71 4.92 -2.43
C TYR A 432 9.78 5.95 -2.72
N SER A 433 11.04 5.52 -2.67
CA SER A 433 12.19 6.32 -3.02
C SER A 433 12.60 6.09 -4.47
N VAL A 434 12.48 7.13 -5.29
CA VAL A 434 12.95 7.13 -6.69
C VAL A 434 14.48 7.09 -6.81
N HIS A 435 15.21 7.29 -5.71
CA HIS A 435 16.68 7.39 -5.71
C HIS A 435 17.36 6.05 -5.46
N ASP A 436 16.89 5.30 -4.46
CA ASP A 436 17.47 4.01 -4.06
C ASP A 436 16.55 2.81 -4.31
N GLY A 437 15.30 3.05 -4.73
CA GLY A 437 14.32 1.99 -4.96
C GLY A 437 13.72 1.39 -3.69
N SER A 438 14.00 1.96 -2.51
CA SER A 438 13.43 1.47 -1.24
C SER A 438 11.93 1.74 -1.14
N VAL A 439 11.22 0.83 -0.47
CA VAL A 439 9.76 0.90 -0.28
C VAL A 439 9.42 0.70 1.20
N THR A 440 8.91 1.72 1.87
CA THR A 440 8.47 1.68 3.28
C THR A 440 6.97 1.97 3.37
N LEU A 441 6.39 1.82 4.57
CA LEU A 441 5.00 2.18 4.84
C LEU A 441 4.91 3.31 5.87
N ALA A 442 4.00 4.24 5.66
CA ALA A 442 3.72 5.39 6.52
C ALA A 442 2.26 5.40 6.99
N GLY A 443 2.01 5.96 8.17
CA GLY A 443 0.66 6.06 8.75
C GLY A 443 0.44 5.24 10.02
N THR A 444 -0.83 5.12 10.42
CA THR A 444 -1.25 4.36 11.61
C THR A 444 -2.06 3.16 11.17
N PRO A 445 -1.62 1.91 11.47
CA PRO A 445 -2.35 0.71 11.12
C PRO A 445 -3.77 0.74 11.72
N ALA A 446 -4.79 0.51 10.91
CA ALA A 446 -6.19 0.73 11.27
C ALA A 446 -7.01 -0.55 11.37
N LYS A 447 -6.76 -1.54 10.51
CA LYS A 447 -7.55 -2.78 10.45
C LYS A 447 -6.64 -4.02 10.41
N PRO A 448 -6.98 -5.07 11.18
CA PRO A 448 -6.27 -6.34 11.09
C PRO A 448 -6.46 -6.98 9.72
N GLY A 449 -5.42 -7.63 9.21
CA GLY A 449 -5.46 -8.30 7.93
C GLY A 449 -4.09 -8.53 7.32
N ILE A 450 -4.08 -9.17 6.16
CA ILE A 450 -2.89 -9.26 5.31
C ILE A 450 -3.13 -8.36 4.10
N TYR A 451 -2.15 -7.51 3.81
CA TYR A 451 -2.18 -6.53 2.75
C TYR A 451 -1.08 -6.85 1.75
N ASP A 452 -1.44 -6.92 0.48
CA ASP A 452 -0.51 -7.14 -0.62
C ASP A 452 0.08 -5.80 -1.07
N ILE A 453 1.40 -5.66 -0.92
CA ILE A 453 2.15 -4.46 -1.29
C ILE A 453 2.84 -4.71 -2.62
N SER A 454 2.53 -3.90 -3.63
CA SER A 454 3.22 -3.91 -4.92
C SER A 454 3.65 -2.49 -5.30
N VAL A 455 4.53 -2.37 -6.30
CA VAL A 455 4.94 -1.07 -6.85
C VAL A 455 4.69 -1.04 -8.34
N THR A 456 4.06 0.02 -8.80
CA THR A 456 3.96 0.37 -10.21
C THR A 456 5.05 1.38 -10.53
N ILE A 457 5.90 1.07 -11.50
CA ILE A 457 6.96 1.97 -11.98
C ILE A 457 6.64 2.41 -13.39
N THR A 458 6.79 3.72 -13.64
CA THR A 458 6.78 4.30 -14.98
C THR A 458 8.09 5.03 -15.23
N ASP A 459 8.79 4.69 -16.31
CA ASP A 459 10.04 5.37 -16.67
C ASP A 459 9.83 6.59 -17.58
N GLU A 460 10.90 7.36 -17.82
CA GLU A 460 10.87 8.56 -18.66
C GLU A 460 10.49 8.29 -20.13
N LEU A 461 10.65 7.05 -20.60
CA LEU A 461 10.20 6.63 -21.93
C LEU A 461 8.69 6.32 -21.95
N GLY A 462 8.05 6.23 -20.79
CA GLY A 462 6.62 5.97 -20.63
C GLY A 462 6.29 4.48 -20.58
N ARG A 463 7.27 3.61 -20.37
CA ARG A 463 7.04 2.17 -20.13
C ARG A 463 6.57 2.02 -18.69
N THR A 464 5.48 1.28 -18.48
CA THR A 464 4.89 1.04 -17.15
C THR A 464 4.82 -0.46 -16.87
N ALA A 465 5.17 -0.84 -15.64
CA ALA A 465 5.01 -2.21 -15.16
C ALA A 465 4.74 -2.22 -13.65
N THR A 466 4.00 -3.24 -13.19
CA THR A 466 3.67 -3.48 -11.78
C THR A 466 4.41 -4.72 -11.30
N SER A 467 4.97 -4.65 -10.10
CA SER A 467 5.72 -5.74 -9.48
C SER A 467 4.82 -6.90 -9.03
N ASN A 468 5.45 -8.00 -8.62
CA ASN A 468 4.84 -8.95 -7.69
C ASN A 468 4.45 -8.24 -6.37
N ALA A 469 3.61 -8.91 -5.57
CA ALA A 469 3.22 -8.44 -4.26
C ALA A 469 4.07 -9.08 -3.14
N LEU A 470 4.34 -8.32 -2.09
CA LEU A 470 4.86 -8.80 -0.81
C LEU A 470 3.79 -8.63 0.28
N PRO A 471 3.63 -9.60 1.19
CA PRO A 471 2.69 -9.47 2.31
C PRO A 471 3.15 -8.44 3.34
N PHE A 472 2.21 -7.66 3.84
CA PHE A 472 2.32 -6.86 5.06
C PHE A 472 1.16 -7.23 5.98
N ARG A 473 1.47 -7.60 7.24
CA ARG A 473 0.46 -8.11 8.18
C ARG A 473 0.18 -7.10 9.28
N ILE A 474 -1.10 -6.78 9.48
CA ILE A 474 -1.60 -6.03 10.62
C ILE A 474 -2.32 -6.99 11.56
N TYR A 475 -1.84 -7.05 12.80
CA TYR A 475 -2.40 -7.82 13.89
C TYR A 475 -3.32 -6.96 14.74
N SER A 476 -4.35 -7.59 15.32
CA SER A 476 -5.34 -6.93 16.16
C SER A 476 -4.80 -6.48 17.52
N GLY A 477 -3.76 -7.14 18.02
CA GLY A 477 -3.24 -6.98 19.39
C GLY A 477 -3.92 -7.91 20.40
N GLU A 478 -4.89 -8.71 19.96
CA GLU A 478 -5.62 -9.69 20.78
C GLU A 478 -5.19 -11.13 20.49
N GLU A 479 -4.23 -11.34 19.60
CA GLU A 479 -3.67 -12.65 19.30
C GLU A 479 -3.13 -13.33 20.57
N THR A 480 -3.31 -14.64 20.66
CA THR A 480 -2.87 -15.43 21.80
C THR A 480 -1.51 -16.08 21.53
N LEU A 481 -0.68 -16.20 22.57
CA LEU A 481 0.59 -16.92 22.45
C LEU A 481 0.37 -18.38 22.05
N GLN A 482 -0.67 -19.03 22.58
CA GLN A 482 -1.01 -20.43 22.24
C GLN A 482 -1.18 -20.64 20.73
N ASP A 483 -1.80 -19.69 20.04
CA ASP A 483 -2.03 -19.78 18.59
C ASP A 483 -0.79 -19.41 17.77
N GLN A 484 0.05 -18.50 18.28
CA GLN A 484 1.24 -18.05 17.55
C GLN A 484 2.46 -18.96 17.76
N LEU A 485 2.68 -19.49 18.97
CA LEU A 485 3.81 -20.35 19.31
C LEU A 485 3.55 -21.81 18.88
N THR A 486 3.55 -22.03 17.56
CA THR A 486 3.39 -23.35 16.95
C THR A 486 4.56 -23.64 16.02
N LEU A 487 4.90 -24.93 15.84
CA LEU A 487 6.00 -25.32 14.94
C LEU A 487 5.76 -24.91 13.48
N ALA A 488 4.51 -24.71 13.07
CA ALA A 488 4.16 -24.23 11.73
C ALA A 488 4.57 -22.76 11.51
N ASN A 489 4.63 -21.97 12.58
CA ASN A 489 5.10 -20.58 12.55
C ASN A 489 6.61 -20.47 12.87
N CYS A 490 7.32 -21.60 12.97
CA CYS A 490 8.74 -21.62 13.28
C CYS A 490 9.57 -22.02 12.05
N THR A 491 10.80 -21.51 12.00
CA THR A 491 11.79 -21.92 11.00
C THR A 491 12.53 -23.16 11.46
N LYS A 492 12.42 -24.26 10.71
CA LYS A 492 13.19 -25.48 10.98
C LYS A 492 14.66 -25.28 10.58
N THR A 493 15.55 -25.64 11.47
CA THR A 493 17.01 -25.54 11.30
C THR A 493 17.64 -26.88 10.94
N ALA A 494 18.91 -26.86 10.50
CA ALA A 494 19.60 -28.03 9.96
C ALA A 494 19.75 -29.20 10.96
N ASP A 495 19.75 -28.93 12.26
CA ASP A 495 19.77 -29.94 13.33
C ASP A 495 18.38 -30.53 13.64
N GLY A 496 17.35 -30.16 12.87
CA GLY A 496 15.99 -30.65 13.03
C GLY A 496 15.17 -29.89 14.08
N LYS A 497 15.77 -28.94 14.81
CA LYS A 497 15.10 -28.08 15.80
C LYS A 497 14.54 -26.81 15.16
N TYR A 498 13.81 -26.01 15.93
CA TYR A 498 13.04 -24.88 15.42
C TYR A 498 13.47 -23.55 16.07
N MET A 499 13.47 -22.49 15.26
CA MET A 499 13.59 -21.10 15.72
C MET A 499 12.25 -20.41 15.55
N TYR A 500 11.79 -19.74 16.58
CA TYR A 500 10.57 -18.95 16.56
C TYR A 500 10.90 -17.47 16.47
N ASP A 501 10.60 -16.86 15.32
CA ASP A 501 10.62 -15.42 15.14
C ASP A 501 9.25 -14.88 15.54
N MET A 502 9.20 -14.16 16.66
CA MET A 502 7.94 -13.78 17.29
C MET A 502 7.12 -12.85 16.40
N GLU A 503 5.91 -13.28 16.06
CA GLU A 503 4.96 -12.48 15.29
C GLU A 503 3.52 -12.66 15.85
N PRO A 504 2.81 -11.59 16.26
CA PRO A 504 3.26 -10.19 16.28
C PRO A 504 4.37 -9.94 17.31
N TRP A 505 5.10 -8.83 17.10
CA TRP A 505 6.20 -8.42 17.98
C TRP A 505 5.76 -8.16 19.43
N ALA A 506 4.47 -7.94 19.70
CA ALA A 506 3.92 -7.90 21.05
C ALA A 506 2.71 -8.82 21.18
N ILE A 507 2.77 -9.74 22.16
CA ILE A 507 1.67 -10.65 22.49
C ILE A 507 1.31 -10.44 23.96
N LYS A 508 0.13 -9.89 24.20
CA LYS A 508 -0.38 -9.61 25.54
C LYS A 508 -1.04 -10.84 26.19
N ASN A 509 -1.74 -11.63 25.39
CA ASN A 509 -2.60 -12.70 25.87
C ASN A 509 -1.92 -14.07 25.69
N PHE A 510 -1.90 -14.92 26.71
CA PHE A 510 -1.35 -16.28 26.57
C PHE A 510 -2.35 -17.21 25.92
N THR A 511 -3.59 -17.14 26.40
CA THR A 511 -4.76 -17.83 25.88
C THR A 511 -5.90 -16.82 25.75
N LEU A 512 -7.05 -17.27 25.24
CA LEU A 512 -8.31 -16.52 25.39
C LEU A 512 -8.56 -16.19 26.88
N ALA A 513 -9.28 -15.10 27.16
CA ALA A 513 -9.52 -14.62 28.52
C ALA A 513 -10.24 -15.65 29.44
N SER A 514 -10.94 -16.62 28.86
CA SER A 514 -11.57 -17.73 29.58
C SER A 514 -10.63 -18.91 29.90
N GLY A 515 -9.40 -18.88 29.37
CA GLY A 515 -8.38 -19.92 29.60
C GLY A 515 -7.58 -19.69 30.87
N ASP A 516 -6.75 -20.68 31.24
CA ASP A 516 -5.90 -20.68 32.43
C ASP A 516 -4.63 -19.81 32.29
N GLN A 517 -4.49 -19.07 31.19
CA GLN A 517 -3.34 -18.22 30.87
C GLN A 517 -1.99 -18.97 30.95
N THR A 518 -2.00 -20.27 30.66
CA THR A 518 -0.82 -21.12 30.67
C THR A 518 -0.50 -21.62 29.26
N VAL A 519 0.77 -21.49 28.85
CA VAL A 519 1.24 -21.97 27.54
C VAL A 519 2.52 -22.79 27.74
N VAL A 520 2.58 -23.94 27.06
CA VAL A 520 3.76 -24.82 27.03
C VAL A 520 4.53 -24.57 25.75
N VAL A 521 5.83 -24.28 25.85
CA VAL A 521 6.73 -24.14 24.70
C VAL A 521 6.86 -25.50 24.00
N PRO A 522 6.72 -25.59 22.66
CA PRO A 522 7.03 -26.83 21.96
C PRO A 522 8.49 -27.24 22.20
N ALA A 523 8.73 -28.46 22.69
CA ALA A 523 10.05 -28.91 23.18
C ALA A 523 11.17 -28.88 22.11
N ASP A 524 10.83 -28.82 20.83
CA ASP A 524 11.79 -28.72 19.72
C ASP A 524 12.16 -27.28 19.34
N VAL A 525 11.56 -26.27 19.97
CA VAL A 525 11.95 -24.88 19.81
C VAL A 525 13.20 -24.62 20.64
N LYS A 526 14.31 -24.30 19.97
CA LYS A 526 15.61 -24.06 20.60
C LYS A 526 15.96 -22.58 20.78
N ALA A 527 15.34 -21.73 19.98
CA ALA A 527 15.55 -20.28 20.05
C ALA A 527 14.24 -19.55 19.75
N TRP A 528 14.00 -18.48 20.49
CA TRP A 528 12.87 -17.59 20.29
C TRP A 528 13.39 -16.16 20.28
N TYR A 529 13.26 -15.52 19.11
CA TYR A 529 13.68 -14.17 18.83
C TYR A 529 12.48 -13.22 18.90
N GLY A 530 12.57 -12.19 19.74
CA GLY A 530 11.68 -11.03 19.63
C GLY A 530 12.09 -10.09 18.49
N SER A 531 13.35 -10.15 18.11
CA SER A 531 13.99 -9.31 17.08
C SER A 531 15.39 -9.86 16.76
N HIS A 532 15.91 -9.53 15.58
CA HIS A 532 17.31 -9.81 15.19
C HIS A 532 18.26 -8.61 15.42
N THR A 533 17.74 -7.52 15.97
CA THR A 533 18.46 -6.27 16.23
C THR A 533 18.48 -6.00 17.73
N SER A 534 19.69 -5.96 18.31
CA SER A 534 19.91 -5.58 19.72
C SER A 534 19.29 -4.21 20.03
N GLY A 535 18.67 -4.07 21.20
CA GLY A 535 17.95 -2.86 21.60
C GLY A 535 16.51 -2.76 21.06
N THR A 536 16.09 -3.64 20.15
CA THR A 536 14.69 -3.79 19.72
C THR A 536 14.15 -5.09 20.29
N TYR A 537 13.02 -5.06 20.99
CA TYR A 537 12.55 -6.19 21.79
C TYR A 537 11.12 -6.61 21.41
N GLY A 538 10.91 -7.91 21.30
CA GLY A 538 9.57 -8.49 21.31
C GLY A 538 8.99 -8.44 22.73
N LYS A 539 7.70 -8.14 22.89
CA LYS A 539 7.05 -7.97 24.20
C LYS A 539 6.10 -9.10 24.51
N LEU A 540 6.27 -9.74 25.67
CA LEU A 540 5.39 -10.81 26.11
C LEU A 540 4.68 -10.46 27.43
N GLY A 541 3.35 -10.54 27.42
CA GLY A 541 2.49 -10.26 28.57
C GLY A 541 2.11 -8.78 28.72
N TYR A 542 1.87 -8.36 29.96
CA TYR A 542 1.58 -6.98 30.35
C TYR A 542 2.16 -6.62 31.73
N ALA A 543 2.18 -5.33 32.05
CA ALA A 543 2.61 -4.87 33.37
C ALA A 543 1.52 -5.12 34.42
N VAL A 544 1.89 -5.64 35.59
CA VAL A 544 1.04 -5.77 36.79
C VAL A 544 1.65 -4.99 37.96
N PRO A 545 0.86 -4.47 38.91
CA PRO A 545 1.38 -3.73 40.06
C PRO A 545 2.40 -4.55 40.87
N GLU A 546 3.35 -3.87 41.51
CA GLU A 546 4.32 -4.50 42.40
C GLU A 546 3.62 -5.37 43.47
N SER A 547 4.21 -6.52 43.80
CA SER A 547 3.63 -7.55 44.69
C SER A 547 2.44 -8.36 44.12
N THR A 548 1.99 -8.11 42.90
CA THR A 548 0.97 -8.95 42.25
C THR A 548 1.57 -10.29 41.81
N LEU A 549 0.92 -11.41 42.15
CA LEU A 549 1.29 -12.72 41.61
C LEU A 549 1.10 -12.74 40.08
N GLN A 550 2.03 -13.37 39.38
CA GLN A 550 2.02 -13.46 37.92
C GLN A 550 0.79 -14.23 37.43
N PRO A 551 -0.15 -13.57 36.70
CA PRO A 551 -1.34 -14.24 36.17
C PRO A 551 -1.08 -15.14 34.97
N GLN A 552 0.07 -15.00 34.29
CA GLN A 552 0.39 -15.77 33.07
C GLN A 552 1.58 -16.69 33.31
N THR A 553 1.51 -17.94 32.84
CA THR A 553 2.57 -18.94 33.02
C THR A 553 3.07 -19.50 31.69
N LEU A 554 4.37 -19.36 31.43
CA LEU A 554 5.07 -19.99 30.30
C LEU A 554 5.84 -21.21 30.82
N ILE A 555 5.56 -22.39 30.30
CA ILE A 555 6.19 -23.64 30.73
C ILE A 555 7.19 -24.09 29.68
N LEU A 556 8.44 -24.30 30.08
CA LEU A 556 9.43 -25.03 29.29
C LEU A 556 9.35 -26.50 29.72
N PRO A 557 8.85 -27.40 28.85
CA PRO A 557 8.67 -28.80 29.19
C PRO A 557 10.01 -29.55 29.14
N LYS A 558 10.00 -30.77 29.67
CA LYS A 558 11.13 -31.68 29.64
C LYS A 558 11.74 -31.84 28.24
N GLY A 559 13.07 -31.72 28.15
CA GLY A 559 13.83 -31.83 26.91
C GLY A 559 13.85 -30.56 26.05
N CYS A 560 13.20 -29.48 26.49
CA CYS A 560 13.27 -28.16 25.86
C CYS A 560 14.55 -27.45 26.28
N ASP A 561 15.39 -27.06 25.33
CA ASP A 561 16.59 -26.23 25.54
C ASP A 561 16.40 -24.92 24.78
N LEU A 562 15.83 -23.92 25.46
CA LEU A 562 15.34 -22.69 24.86
C LEU A 562 16.28 -21.52 25.16
N THR A 563 16.70 -20.82 24.11
CA THR A 563 17.33 -19.50 24.21
C THR A 563 16.32 -18.40 23.87
N LEU A 564 16.03 -17.49 24.80
CA LEU A 564 15.29 -16.25 24.52
C LEU A 564 16.27 -15.15 24.10
N VAL A 565 15.98 -14.48 22.99
CA VAL A 565 16.83 -13.43 22.40
C VAL A 565 16.00 -12.18 22.10
N ASN A 566 16.46 -11.01 22.54
CA ASN A 566 15.81 -9.72 22.28
C ASN A 566 14.33 -9.71 22.72
N MET A 567 14.07 -10.16 23.95
CA MET A 567 12.72 -10.23 24.53
C MET A 567 12.58 -9.29 25.75
N ASP A 568 11.44 -8.64 25.88
CA ASP A 568 10.98 -7.97 27.10
C ASP A 568 9.78 -8.75 27.66
N ILE A 569 10.06 -9.60 28.65
CA ILE A 569 9.07 -10.45 29.31
C ILE A 569 8.50 -9.68 30.50
N LEU A 570 7.26 -9.23 30.36
CA LEU A 570 6.62 -8.29 31.28
C LEU A 570 6.22 -8.92 32.62
N SER A 571 5.97 -8.09 33.62
CA SER A 571 5.79 -8.50 35.03
C SER A 571 4.61 -9.45 35.28
N SER A 572 3.63 -9.52 34.37
CA SER A 572 2.56 -10.51 34.42
C SER A 572 2.99 -11.98 34.22
N VAL A 573 4.19 -12.20 33.66
CA VAL A 573 4.61 -13.52 33.19
C VAL A 573 5.50 -14.21 34.22
N LYS A 574 5.19 -15.47 34.50
CA LYS A 574 6.07 -16.41 35.18
C LYS A 574 6.55 -17.46 34.19
N ILE A 575 7.86 -17.66 34.08
CA ILE A 575 8.45 -18.76 33.33
C ILE A 575 8.75 -19.91 34.28
N VAL A 576 8.31 -21.13 33.94
CA VAL A 576 8.58 -22.35 34.70
C VAL A 576 9.46 -23.27 33.86
N VAL A 577 10.65 -23.59 34.36
CA VAL A 577 11.62 -24.47 33.71
C VAL A 577 11.57 -25.84 34.40
N GLN A 578 11.03 -26.85 33.71
CA GLN A 578 10.78 -28.17 34.28
C GLN A 578 12.00 -29.12 34.18
N ASP A 579 11.85 -30.33 34.70
CA ASP A 579 12.85 -31.40 34.67
C ASP A 579 13.47 -31.63 33.29
N GLY A 580 14.79 -31.50 33.18
CA GLY A 580 15.53 -31.70 31.95
C GLY A 580 15.30 -30.60 30.90
N ALA A 581 14.66 -29.49 31.26
CA ALA A 581 14.58 -28.30 30.43
C ALA A 581 15.70 -27.31 30.78
N LYS A 582 16.13 -26.51 29.80
CA LYS A 582 17.11 -25.43 29.98
C LYS A 582 16.55 -24.12 29.43
N LEU A 583 16.72 -23.05 30.19
CA LEU A 583 16.47 -21.68 29.75
C LEU A 583 17.78 -20.89 29.73
N THR A 584 18.10 -20.33 28.57
CA THR A 584 19.20 -19.37 28.40
C THR A 584 18.64 -18.01 27.97
N LEU A 585 19.01 -16.94 28.66
CA LEU A 585 18.64 -15.57 28.28
C LEU A 585 19.81 -14.85 27.60
N ARG A 586 19.55 -14.21 26.46
CA ARG A 586 20.49 -13.34 25.75
C ARG A 586 19.81 -12.05 25.35
N ASP A 587 20.43 -10.92 25.69
CA ASP A 587 19.91 -9.59 25.40
C ASP A 587 18.39 -9.50 25.63
N SER A 588 17.93 -9.96 26.79
CA SER A 588 16.51 -10.12 27.12
C SER A 588 16.24 -9.72 28.56
N VAL A 589 15.13 -9.04 28.78
CA VAL A 589 14.73 -8.51 30.08
C VAL A 589 13.59 -9.36 30.65
N ILE A 590 13.77 -9.86 31.87
CA ILE A 590 12.68 -10.49 32.63
C ILE A 590 12.21 -9.55 33.72
N GLN A 591 11.01 -8.99 33.54
CA GLN A 591 10.34 -8.17 34.53
C GLN A 591 9.50 -8.98 35.53
N GLY A 592 9.06 -10.18 35.11
CA GLY A 592 8.30 -11.14 35.93
C GLY A 592 9.18 -12.12 36.68
N ALA A 593 8.72 -13.36 36.84
CA ALA A 593 9.43 -14.39 37.61
C ALA A 593 9.93 -15.53 36.72
N VAL A 594 11.06 -16.13 37.10
CA VAL A 594 11.52 -17.42 36.58
C VAL A 594 11.60 -18.40 37.75
N GLU A 595 10.93 -19.54 37.62
CA GLU A 595 11.01 -20.66 38.54
C GLU A 595 11.68 -21.84 37.85
N VAL A 596 12.77 -22.34 38.40
CA VAL A 596 13.46 -23.53 37.88
C VAL A 596 13.20 -24.67 38.85
N GLU A 597 12.55 -25.71 38.34
CA GLU A 597 12.10 -26.85 39.13
C GLU A 597 13.06 -28.04 38.99
N ASN A 598 12.72 -29.14 39.64
CA ASN A 598 13.56 -30.33 39.79
C ASN A 598 14.13 -30.82 38.45
N GLY A 599 15.45 -30.74 38.27
CA GLY A 599 16.16 -31.15 37.07
C GLY A 599 16.25 -30.09 35.95
N GLY A 600 15.63 -28.92 36.13
CA GLY A 600 15.73 -27.80 35.20
C GLY A 600 17.04 -27.01 35.35
N THR A 601 17.45 -26.32 34.29
CA THR A 601 18.70 -25.56 34.22
C THR A 601 18.45 -24.12 33.79
N PHE A 602 19.14 -23.17 34.41
CA PHE A 602 19.14 -21.76 34.01
C PHE A 602 20.55 -21.26 33.70
N SER A 603 20.66 -20.50 32.61
CA SER A 603 21.85 -19.73 32.21
C SER A 603 21.44 -18.35 31.69
N MET A 604 22.36 -17.39 31.72
CA MET A 604 22.10 -16.04 31.21
C MET A 604 23.38 -15.35 30.78
N ASN A 605 23.30 -14.57 29.70
CA ASN A 605 24.43 -13.81 29.17
C ASN A 605 25.64 -14.72 28.91
N TYR A 606 25.40 -15.86 28.26
CA TYR A 606 26.45 -16.84 27.97
C TYR A 606 26.21 -17.50 26.60
N ASN A 607 27.31 -17.68 25.86
CA ASN A 607 27.29 -18.25 24.52
C ASN A 607 27.54 -19.76 24.53
N ASP A 608 26.49 -20.53 24.78
CA ASP A 608 26.50 -22.00 24.70
C ASP A 608 26.79 -22.56 23.28
N TYR A 609 26.63 -21.76 22.22
CA TYR A 609 26.78 -22.21 20.83
C TYR A 609 28.17 -21.92 20.23
N GLY A 610 28.93 -20.98 20.81
CA GLY A 610 30.09 -20.35 20.16
C GLY A 610 31.45 -20.54 20.85
N GLY A 611 31.58 -21.50 21.76
CA GLY A 611 32.85 -21.78 22.45
C GLY A 611 32.93 -21.28 23.90
N GLY A 612 31.82 -20.81 24.46
CA GLY A 612 31.68 -20.60 25.90
C GLY A 612 32.19 -19.26 26.43
N GLU A 613 31.68 -18.15 25.88
CA GLU A 613 32.02 -16.78 26.31
C GLU A 613 30.84 -16.07 27.01
N PHE A 614 31.16 -15.13 27.91
CA PHE A 614 30.14 -14.30 28.55
C PHE A 614 29.69 -13.18 27.62
N LEU A 615 28.38 -12.98 27.55
CA LEU A 615 27.69 -11.97 26.77
C LEU A 615 27.15 -10.84 27.67
N ASN A 616 26.40 -9.93 27.07
CA ASN A 616 25.77 -8.77 27.70
C ASN A 616 24.32 -8.62 27.24
N GLY A 617 23.56 -7.78 27.95
CA GLY A 617 22.25 -7.28 27.52
C GLY A 617 21.07 -7.89 28.29
N ALA A 618 21.16 -9.14 28.75
CA ALA A 618 20.06 -9.74 29.51
C ALA A 618 20.06 -9.32 30.98
N SER A 619 18.87 -9.17 31.57
CA SER A 619 18.71 -8.80 33.00
C SER A 619 17.48 -9.46 33.64
N ILE A 620 17.57 -9.68 34.95
CA ILE A 620 16.45 -10.16 35.78
C ILE A 620 16.02 -9.00 36.68
N ASN A 621 14.92 -8.35 36.33
CA ASN A 621 14.35 -7.22 37.07
C ASN A 621 13.18 -7.63 37.98
N GLY A 622 12.62 -8.83 37.78
CA GLY A 622 11.72 -9.43 38.75
C GLY A 622 12.47 -10.36 39.69
N LYS A 623 12.34 -11.68 39.50
CA LYS A 623 12.94 -12.66 40.43
C LYS A 623 13.29 -13.98 39.75
N LEU A 624 14.44 -14.56 40.10
CA LEU A 624 14.81 -15.94 39.78
C LEU A 624 14.72 -16.81 41.03
N VAL A 625 13.91 -17.88 40.98
CA VAL A 625 13.74 -18.83 42.07
C VAL A 625 14.19 -20.22 41.62
N LEU A 626 15.19 -20.76 42.30
CA LEU A 626 15.76 -22.07 42.05
C LEU A 626 15.25 -23.04 43.12
N LYS A 627 14.42 -24.02 42.72
CA LYS A 627 13.83 -25.02 43.61
C LYS A 627 14.71 -26.28 43.69
N ASP A 628 14.28 -27.23 44.51
CA ASP A 628 14.97 -28.49 44.73
C ASP A 628 15.28 -29.22 43.41
N GLY A 629 16.53 -29.67 43.26
CA GLY A 629 17.05 -30.39 42.10
C GLY A 629 17.46 -29.52 40.90
N SER A 630 17.27 -28.20 40.95
CA SER A 630 17.64 -27.31 39.83
C SER A 630 19.14 -27.04 39.72
N THR A 631 19.57 -26.59 38.54
CA THR A 631 20.96 -26.19 38.24
C THR A 631 21.04 -24.74 37.76
N LEU A 632 21.99 -24.00 38.31
CA LEU A 632 22.41 -22.69 37.80
C LEU A 632 23.80 -22.82 37.18
N GLU A 633 23.96 -22.43 35.92
CA GLU A 633 25.25 -22.58 35.23
C GLU A 633 25.61 -21.37 34.37
N ASN A 634 26.91 -21.06 34.33
CA ASN A 634 27.52 -20.08 33.40
C ASN A 634 26.66 -18.84 33.18
N ALA A 635 26.47 -18.04 34.22
CA ALA A 635 25.47 -16.97 34.20
C ALA A 635 26.04 -15.64 34.68
N LYS A 636 25.80 -14.58 33.92
CA LYS A 636 26.06 -13.20 34.36
C LYS A 636 24.74 -12.49 34.61
N ILE A 637 24.35 -12.47 35.89
CA ILE A 637 23.06 -12.02 36.41
C ILE A 637 23.18 -10.65 37.04
N TYR A 638 22.35 -9.73 36.58
CA TYR A 638 22.20 -8.43 37.20
C TYR A 638 20.76 -7.94 37.05
N SER A 639 20.36 -7.13 38.01
CA SER A 639 19.08 -6.43 38.03
C SER A 639 19.31 -4.94 37.77
N ASN A 640 18.36 -4.32 37.08
CA ASN A 640 18.23 -2.88 36.88
C ASN A 640 16.78 -2.44 37.25
N THR A 641 16.13 -3.21 38.13
CA THR A 641 14.70 -3.07 38.47
C THR A 641 14.30 -1.66 38.92
N ASN A 642 15.12 -0.97 39.72
CA ASN A 642 14.81 0.34 40.27
C ASN A 642 15.19 1.48 39.30
N ASN A 643 15.90 1.18 38.22
CA ASN A 643 16.19 2.12 37.14
C ASN A 643 15.22 2.00 35.94
N ILE A 644 14.40 0.95 35.90
CA ILE A 644 13.46 0.69 34.80
C ILE A 644 12.03 0.64 35.34
N ALA A 645 11.13 1.42 34.75
CA ALA A 645 9.72 1.42 35.13
C ALA A 645 9.03 0.09 34.78
N ASN A 646 8.12 -0.37 35.65
CA ASN A 646 7.16 -1.43 35.35
C ASN A 646 5.91 -0.83 34.69
N GLY A 647 5.87 -0.80 33.36
CA GLY A 647 4.85 -0.02 32.67
C GLY A 647 5.02 1.47 32.99
N SER A 648 4.06 2.06 33.71
CA SER A 648 4.12 3.46 34.15
C SER A 648 4.58 3.63 35.61
N GLU A 649 4.87 2.55 36.33
CA GLU A 649 5.20 2.59 37.77
C GLU A 649 6.71 2.51 38.00
N ALA A 650 7.25 3.46 38.78
CA ALA A 650 8.60 3.36 39.31
C ALA A 650 8.62 2.29 40.42
N ARG A 651 9.57 1.35 40.33
CA ARG A 651 9.66 0.22 41.25
C ARG A 651 10.35 0.61 42.56
N ARG A 652 10.04 -0.13 43.63
CA ARG A 652 10.72 -0.01 44.94
C ARG A 652 11.19 -1.37 45.41
N ASN A 653 11.83 -2.09 44.50
CA ASN A 653 12.16 -3.49 44.70
C ASN A 653 13.47 -3.62 45.47
N THR A 654 13.38 -4.21 46.67
CA THR A 654 14.54 -4.58 47.50
C THR A 654 14.63 -6.10 47.72
N ASP A 655 13.75 -6.86 47.08
CA ASP A 655 13.73 -8.32 47.17
C ASP A 655 14.97 -8.93 46.51
N PRO A 656 15.44 -10.10 46.98
CA PRO A 656 16.60 -10.74 46.38
C PRO A 656 16.41 -11.05 44.88
N VAL A 657 17.45 -10.78 44.08
CA VAL A 657 17.44 -11.10 42.62
C VAL A 657 17.28 -12.60 42.40
N VAL A 658 18.06 -13.40 43.15
CA VAL A 658 18.04 -14.87 43.09
C VAL A 658 17.68 -15.44 44.45
N VAL A 659 16.79 -16.43 44.48
CA VAL A 659 16.41 -17.18 45.70
C VAL A 659 16.62 -18.67 45.50
N ILE A 660 17.43 -19.27 46.37
CA ILE A 660 17.62 -20.71 46.49
C ILE A 660 16.61 -21.26 47.49
N ASN A 661 15.63 -22.03 47.00
CA ASN A 661 14.52 -22.59 47.77
C ASN A 661 14.43 -24.11 47.64
N GLY A 662 15.58 -24.79 47.79
CA GLY A 662 15.75 -26.24 47.72
C GLY A 662 17.23 -26.61 47.67
N SER A 663 17.54 -27.85 47.29
CA SER A 663 18.91 -28.29 46.95
C SER A 663 19.24 -27.93 45.50
N VAL A 664 20.19 -27.03 45.29
CA VAL A 664 20.54 -26.47 43.97
C VAL A 664 22.01 -26.68 43.69
N LYS A 665 22.35 -27.03 42.45
CA LYS A 665 23.73 -27.15 41.99
C LYS A 665 24.17 -25.91 41.22
N LEU A 666 25.42 -25.51 41.42
CA LEU A 666 26.05 -24.44 40.65
C LEU A 666 27.24 -24.98 39.86
N LYS A 667 27.25 -24.69 38.55
CA LYS A 667 28.30 -25.13 37.63
C LYS A 667 28.97 -23.95 36.92
N GLY A 668 30.25 -24.12 36.65
CA GLY A 668 31.05 -23.11 35.94
C GLY A 668 31.08 -21.79 36.70
N LYS A 669 30.98 -20.67 36.00
CA LYS A 669 31.12 -19.34 36.60
C LYS A 669 29.78 -18.61 36.65
N VAL A 670 29.39 -18.14 37.81
CA VAL A 670 28.17 -17.35 38.02
C VAL A 670 28.52 -16.04 38.71
N PHE A 671 28.14 -14.95 38.08
CA PHE A 671 28.30 -13.59 38.60
C PHE A 671 26.93 -12.98 38.80
N LEU A 672 26.67 -12.42 39.98
CA LEU A 672 25.36 -11.94 40.37
C LEU A 672 25.46 -10.57 41.03
N ARG A 673 24.66 -9.60 40.58
CA ARG A 673 24.59 -8.27 41.19
C ARG A 673 23.16 -7.80 41.44
N GLY A 674 22.89 -7.31 42.65
CA GLY A 674 21.67 -6.58 42.99
C GLY A 674 21.64 -5.18 42.40
N ASP A 675 20.44 -4.62 42.21
CA ASP A 675 20.29 -3.24 41.76
C ASP A 675 20.38 -2.21 42.90
N GLU A 676 20.56 -0.95 42.55
CA GLU A 676 20.65 0.19 43.45
C GLU A 676 19.42 0.36 44.36
N ALA A 677 19.61 1.05 45.49
CA ALA A 677 18.50 1.37 46.38
C ALA A 677 17.48 2.30 45.70
N PRO A 678 16.17 2.02 45.79
CA PRO A 678 15.17 2.94 45.32
C PRO A 678 15.17 4.21 46.19
N THR A 679 14.74 5.33 45.59
CA THR A 679 14.68 6.60 46.32
C THR A 679 13.58 6.60 47.38
N GLY A 680 13.88 7.24 48.52
CA GLY A 680 12.92 7.46 49.60
C GLY A 680 13.09 6.53 50.80
N THR A 681 12.00 6.42 51.57
CA THR A 681 11.96 5.67 52.83
C THR A 681 11.10 4.43 52.66
N ASP A 682 11.61 3.31 53.14
CA ASP A 682 10.89 2.06 53.28
C ASP A 682 9.82 2.22 54.38
N PRO A 683 8.52 2.13 54.04
CA PRO A 683 7.45 2.27 55.03
C PRO A 683 7.45 1.13 56.06
N ALA A 684 8.02 -0.04 55.75
CA ALA A 684 8.05 -1.19 56.66
C ALA A 684 9.08 -0.99 57.78
N THR A 685 10.23 -0.38 57.47
CA THR A 685 11.32 -0.19 58.43
C THR A 685 11.45 1.24 58.96
N GLY A 686 10.82 2.22 58.29
CA GLY A 686 10.99 3.65 58.58
C GLY A 686 12.38 4.19 58.23
N LYS A 687 13.24 3.38 57.60
CA LYS A 687 14.59 3.73 57.16
C LYS A 687 14.62 3.97 55.66
N ARG A 688 15.69 4.61 55.16
CA ARG A 688 15.91 4.68 53.71
C ARG A 688 16.00 3.26 53.13
N TYR A 689 15.53 3.06 51.91
CA TYR A 689 15.66 1.76 51.25
C TYR A 689 17.13 1.34 51.14
N THR A 690 17.33 0.03 51.13
CA THR A 690 18.62 -0.60 50.86
C THR A 690 18.74 -0.95 49.39
N GLY A 691 19.98 -1.11 48.91
CA GLY A 691 20.26 -1.80 47.67
C GLY A 691 19.67 -3.21 47.70
N GLN A 692 19.42 -3.75 46.51
CA GLN A 692 18.82 -5.07 46.37
C GLN A 692 19.78 -6.14 46.90
N VAL A 693 19.22 -7.16 47.56
CA VAL A 693 20.00 -8.34 47.93
C VAL A 693 20.37 -9.11 46.65
N GLY A 694 21.62 -9.53 46.50
CA GLY A 694 22.02 -10.33 45.35
C GLY A 694 21.37 -11.72 45.39
N LEU A 695 21.73 -12.50 46.42
CA LEU A 695 21.30 -13.89 46.59
C LEU A 695 20.67 -14.11 47.96
N GLN A 696 19.55 -14.83 48.02
CA GLN A 696 19.03 -15.39 49.26
C GLN A 696 19.07 -16.92 49.22
N VAL A 697 19.50 -17.54 50.32
CA VAL A 697 19.60 -19.01 50.45
C VAL A 697 18.74 -19.50 51.60
N ASN A 698 17.63 -20.16 51.27
CA ASN A 698 16.75 -20.84 52.22
C ASN A 698 17.09 -22.34 52.34
N GLY A 699 17.53 -22.95 51.24
CA GLY A 699 17.87 -24.38 51.14
C GLY A 699 19.38 -24.64 51.14
N THR A 700 19.86 -25.46 50.21
CA THR A 700 21.29 -25.78 50.05
C THR A 700 21.74 -25.42 48.65
N LEU A 701 22.77 -24.59 48.54
CA LEU A 701 23.48 -24.33 47.29
C LEU A 701 24.81 -25.09 47.30
N THR A 702 25.01 -26.01 46.36
CA THR A 702 26.24 -26.78 46.21
C THR A 702 27.05 -26.27 45.02
N LEU A 703 28.22 -25.70 45.30
CA LEU A 703 29.19 -25.28 44.30
C LEU A 703 30.00 -26.52 43.87
N GLU A 704 29.85 -26.92 42.60
CA GLU A 704 30.63 -28.02 42.06
C GLU A 704 32.13 -27.67 42.02
N LYS A 705 32.97 -28.69 41.81
CA LYS A 705 34.40 -28.50 41.64
C LYS A 705 34.68 -27.50 40.50
N ASP A 706 35.64 -26.62 40.73
CA ASP A 706 36.04 -25.53 39.82
C ASP A 706 34.96 -24.47 39.56
N ALA A 707 33.80 -24.57 40.22
CA ALA A 707 32.75 -23.57 40.11
C ALA A 707 33.11 -22.29 40.87
N VAL A 708 32.70 -21.14 40.34
CA VAL A 708 32.87 -19.83 40.97
C VAL A 708 31.52 -19.15 41.07
N LEU A 709 31.16 -18.75 42.29
CA LEU A 709 30.01 -17.88 42.54
C LEU A 709 30.54 -16.54 43.07
N ALA A 710 30.30 -15.45 42.34
CA ALA A 710 30.55 -14.10 42.83
C ALA A 710 29.23 -13.33 42.95
N VAL A 711 28.94 -12.81 44.14
CA VAL A 711 27.70 -12.09 44.45
C VAL A 711 28.02 -10.70 44.99
N PHE A 712 27.35 -9.71 44.44
CA PHE A 712 27.52 -8.30 44.76
C PHE A 712 26.17 -7.70 45.18
N GLY A 713 26.09 -7.11 46.36
CA GLY A 713 24.87 -6.45 46.83
C GLY A 713 24.67 -5.09 46.14
N GLY A 714 23.43 -4.61 45.98
CA GLY A 714 23.18 -3.32 45.32
C GLY A 714 23.86 -2.13 46.01
N GLY A 715 24.41 -1.17 45.27
CA GLY A 715 25.28 -0.12 45.83
C GLY A 715 26.50 0.19 44.96
N LYS A 716 26.34 0.04 43.64
CA LYS A 716 27.33 0.38 42.61
C LYS A 716 27.48 1.89 42.45
N ASP A 717 26.46 2.68 42.70
CA ASP A 717 26.46 4.10 42.38
C ASP A 717 26.23 4.96 43.63
N ALA A 718 26.70 6.22 43.58
CA ALA A 718 26.53 7.18 44.68
C ALA A 718 25.06 7.52 45.00
N THR A 719 24.11 7.03 44.21
CA THR A 719 22.67 7.18 44.41
C THR A 719 22.12 6.21 45.48
N THR A 720 22.85 5.14 45.80
CA THR A 720 22.41 4.18 46.81
C THR A 720 22.57 4.74 48.22
N SER A 721 21.44 4.87 48.92
CA SER A 721 21.42 5.38 50.30
C SER A 721 22.06 4.41 51.28
N ASN A 722 21.55 3.18 51.33
CA ASN A 722 22.10 2.10 52.13
C ASN A 722 22.49 0.95 51.19
N GLY A 723 23.69 0.40 51.37
CA GLY A 723 24.18 -0.75 50.61
C GLY A 723 23.32 -2.00 50.82
N GLY A 724 23.21 -2.79 49.77
CA GLY A 724 22.53 -4.08 49.77
C GLY A 724 23.47 -5.19 50.25
N THR A 725 22.90 -6.19 50.93
CA THR A 725 23.64 -7.41 51.26
C THR A 725 23.94 -8.21 49.99
N ALA A 726 25.16 -8.72 49.81
CA ALA A 726 25.44 -9.66 48.71
C ALA A 726 24.64 -10.97 48.89
N ILE A 727 24.86 -11.68 50.00
CA ILE A 727 24.20 -12.96 50.28
C ILE A 727 23.44 -12.91 51.62
N ARG A 728 22.15 -13.24 51.59
CA ARG A 728 21.34 -13.44 52.80
C ARG A 728 21.08 -14.92 53.02
N LEU A 729 21.65 -15.49 54.07
CA LEU A 729 21.30 -16.84 54.52
C LEU A 729 20.06 -16.79 55.41
N ASN A 730 19.06 -17.60 55.09
CA ASN A 730 17.81 -17.69 55.84
C ASN A 730 17.56 -19.15 56.26
N GLY A 731 18.44 -19.65 57.12
CA GLY A 731 18.47 -21.05 57.56
C GLY A 731 19.22 -21.98 56.60
N GLY A 732 19.62 -21.47 55.43
CA GLY A 732 20.25 -22.26 54.38
C GLY A 732 21.75 -22.49 54.52
N SER A 733 22.30 -23.23 53.56
CA SER A 733 23.72 -23.57 53.48
C SER A 733 24.31 -23.35 52.09
N ILE A 734 25.55 -22.90 52.03
CA ILE A 734 26.38 -22.89 50.82
C ILE A 734 27.52 -23.87 51.03
N THR A 735 27.66 -24.86 50.15
CA THR A 735 28.59 -25.99 50.34
C THR A 735 29.32 -26.34 49.05
N GLY A 736 30.39 -27.14 49.12
CA GLY A 736 31.00 -27.78 47.95
C GLY A 736 32.49 -27.50 47.78
N GLU A 737 33.02 -27.78 46.60
CA GLU A 737 34.45 -27.64 46.28
C GLU A 737 34.78 -26.36 45.49
N GLY A 738 33.76 -25.55 45.19
CA GLY A 738 33.93 -24.29 44.44
C GLY A 738 34.40 -23.11 45.30
N LYS A 739 34.61 -21.97 44.62
CA LYS A 739 34.96 -20.67 45.21
C LYS A 739 33.74 -19.78 45.36
N LEU A 740 33.57 -19.21 46.55
CA LEU A 740 32.57 -18.19 46.86
C LEU A 740 33.24 -16.81 46.99
N ILE A 741 32.66 -15.81 46.34
CA ILE A 741 33.00 -14.39 46.47
C ILE A 741 31.72 -13.66 46.83
N ALA A 742 31.71 -12.89 47.92
CA ALA A 742 30.60 -12.04 48.30
C ALA A 742 31.12 -10.66 48.66
N VAL A 743 30.58 -9.62 48.02
CA VAL A 743 30.95 -8.22 48.28
C VAL A 743 29.69 -7.40 48.52
N GLY A 744 29.54 -6.87 49.73
CA GLY A 744 28.42 -6.00 50.08
C GLY A 744 28.42 -4.72 49.25
N GLY A 745 27.23 -4.17 48.99
CA GLY A 745 27.11 -2.89 48.28
C GLY A 745 27.48 -1.70 49.16
N ASP A 746 27.96 -0.62 48.54
CA ASP A 746 28.32 0.58 49.27
C ASP A 746 27.08 1.43 49.64
N GLY A 747 27.10 2.01 50.84
CA GLY A 747 26.12 2.98 51.31
C GLY A 747 26.67 4.39 51.25
N HIS A 748 26.06 5.27 50.43
CA HIS A 748 26.56 6.64 50.30
C HIS A 748 26.03 7.58 51.38
N PHE A 749 24.82 7.32 51.89
CA PHE A 749 24.14 8.19 52.85
C PHE A 749 23.77 7.51 54.17
N GLY A 750 24.08 6.23 54.30
CA GLY A 750 23.78 5.41 55.47
C GLY A 750 24.68 4.19 55.51
N GLU A 751 24.11 3.01 55.74
CA GLU A 751 24.86 1.79 56.06
C GLU A 751 25.50 1.15 54.83
N GLY A 752 26.69 0.58 54.97
CA GLY A 752 27.25 -0.36 54.00
C GLY A 752 26.56 -1.72 54.10
N GLY A 753 26.46 -2.44 52.98
CA GLY A 753 25.84 -3.76 52.95
C GLY A 753 26.77 -4.86 53.44
N ASP A 754 26.26 -5.86 54.14
CA ASP A 754 27.07 -7.04 54.51
C ASP A 754 27.41 -7.90 53.28
N ALA A 755 28.59 -8.54 53.28
CA ALA A 755 28.90 -9.60 52.31
C ALA A 755 27.95 -10.79 52.50
N VAL A 756 27.86 -11.28 53.74
CA VAL A 756 26.93 -12.35 54.11
C VAL A 756 26.20 -12.00 55.40
N SER A 757 24.86 -11.95 55.36
CA SER A 757 24.02 -11.69 56.52
C SER A 757 23.02 -12.83 56.79
N GLY A 758 22.26 -12.70 57.89
CA GLY A 758 21.22 -13.64 58.27
C GLY A 758 21.73 -14.79 59.13
N ASN A 759 21.19 -15.99 58.95
CA ASN A 759 21.57 -17.19 59.69
C ASN A 759 21.76 -18.38 58.73
N GLY A 760 22.81 -19.17 58.92
CA GLY A 760 23.12 -20.30 58.04
C GLY A 760 24.56 -20.77 58.13
N THR A 761 24.96 -21.61 57.18
CA THR A 761 26.31 -22.21 57.14
C THR A 761 26.99 -22.05 55.78
N ILE A 762 28.31 -21.86 55.80
CA ILE A 762 29.15 -21.85 54.60
C ILE A 762 30.26 -22.90 54.79
N SER A 763 30.41 -23.81 53.82
CA SER A 763 31.46 -24.83 53.80
C SER A 763 31.89 -25.11 52.36
N VAL A 764 32.72 -24.22 51.82
CA VAL A 764 33.25 -24.27 50.45
C VAL A 764 34.77 -24.45 50.47
N ALA A 765 35.42 -24.62 49.31
CA ALA A 765 36.88 -24.69 49.28
C ALA A 765 37.52 -23.33 49.62
N ASP A 766 37.05 -22.28 48.95
CA ASP A 766 37.57 -20.91 49.04
C ASP A 766 36.43 -19.90 49.24
N ALA A 767 36.55 -18.99 50.20
CA ALA A 767 35.59 -17.92 50.47
C ALA A 767 36.25 -16.55 50.62
N TYR A 768 35.96 -15.62 49.73
CA TYR A 768 36.31 -14.20 49.86
C TYR A 768 35.05 -13.43 50.24
N LEU A 769 35.02 -12.85 51.44
CA LEU A 769 33.85 -12.11 51.94
C LEU A 769 34.27 -10.69 52.34
N GLU A 770 33.66 -9.69 51.72
CA GLU A 770 33.98 -8.28 51.94
C GLU A 770 32.70 -7.45 52.17
N GLY A 771 32.62 -6.77 53.32
CA GLY A 771 31.53 -5.84 53.61
C GLY A 771 31.65 -4.55 52.80
N GLY A 772 30.52 -3.99 52.38
CA GLY A 772 30.49 -2.72 51.65
C GLY A 772 30.81 -1.52 52.55
N ALA A 773 31.36 -0.47 51.96
CA ALA A 773 31.72 0.74 52.68
C ALA A 773 30.48 1.59 53.05
N SER A 774 30.60 2.35 54.13
CA SER A 774 29.69 3.45 54.48
C SER A 774 30.42 4.76 54.27
N VAL A 775 30.09 5.50 53.21
CA VAL A 775 30.70 6.83 52.95
C VAL A 775 30.27 7.84 54.02
N SER A 776 29.08 7.65 54.60
CA SER A 776 28.60 8.47 55.69
C SER A 776 29.38 8.20 56.98
N LYS A 777 29.87 9.26 57.63
CA LYS A 777 30.50 9.17 58.97
C LYS A 777 29.54 8.75 60.07
N SER A 778 28.23 8.87 59.85
CA SER A 778 27.19 8.46 60.80
C SER A 778 26.58 7.11 60.48
N GLY A 779 26.95 6.49 59.36
CA GLY A 779 26.60 5.11 59.04
C GLY A 779 27.59 4.12 59.64
N THR A 780 27.31 2.84 59.46
CA THR A 780 28.18 1.72 59.80
C THR A 780 28.53 0.96 58.54
N ALA A 781 29.78 0.56 58.43
CA ALA A 781 30.22 -0.31 57.36
C ALA A 781 29.58 -1.70 57.46
N GLY A 782 29.44 -2.35 56.31
CA GLY A 782 28.97 -3.73 56.25
C GLY A 782 30.01 -4.69 56.80
N LYS A 783 29.55 -5.83 57.32
CA LYS A 783 30.41 -6.91 57.79
C LYS A 783 30.77 -7.88 56.67
N ALA A 784 31.96 -8.47 56.75
CA ALA A 784 32.34 -9.63 55.94
C ALA A 784 31.39 -10.82 56.21
N LEU A 785 31.13 -11.07 57.49
CA LEU A 785 30.37 -12.22 57.97
C LEU A 785 29.43 -11.80 59.11
N GLY A 786 28.13 -12.00 58.92
CA GLY A 786 27.13 -11.71 59.95
C GLY A 786 27.22 -12.65 61.16
N ASP A 787 26.87 -12.13 62.33
CA ASP A 787 27.09 -12.77 63.65
C ASP A 787 26.45 -14.16 63.82
N LYS A 788 25.44 -14.50 63.01
CA LYS A 788 24.72 -15.79 63.07
C LYS A 788 25.05 -16.72 61.89
N VAL A 789 26.02 -16.35 61.06
CA VAL A 789 26.51 -17.16 59.96
C VAL A 789 27.72 -17.96 60.44
N LYS A 790 27.69 -19.29 60.24
CA LYS A 790 28.81 -20.17 60.60
C LYS A 790 29.64 -20.48 59.36
N LEU A 791 30.93 -20.16 59.41
CA LEU A 791 31.88 -20.52 58.37
C LEU A 791 32.70 -21.75 58.81
N SER A 792 32.75 -22.77 57.96
CA SER A 792 33.49 -24.01 58.22
C SER A 792 34.98 -23.74 58.37
N GLY A 793 35.61 -24.31 59.40
CA GLY A 793 37.05 -24.17 59.65
C GLY A 793 37.95 -24.76 58.58
N ASN A 794 37.41 -25.56 57.66
CA ASN A 794 38.14 -26.12 56.52
C ASN A 794 38.11 -25.22 55.26
N THR A 795 37.39 -24.09 55.31
CA THR A 795 37.28 -23.15 54.18
C THR A 795 38.49 -22.22 54.18
N ASN A 796 39.26 -22.18 53.09
CA ASN A 796 40.25 -21.12 52.90
C ASN A 796 39.51 -19.79 52.77
N ARG A 797 39.97 -18.73 53.44
CA ARG A 797 39.17 -17.51 53.51
C ARG A 797 39.94 -16.21 53.54
N ASN A 798 39.25 -15.16 53.15
CA ASN A 798 39.58 -13.78 53.45
C ASN A 798 38.30 -13.07 53.92
N LEU A 799 38.35 -12.39 55.06
CA LEU A 799 37.22 -11.72 55.69
C LEU A 799 37.60 -10.25 55.90
N ILE A 800 36.92 -9.35 55.20
CA ILE A 800 37.22 -7.92 55.20
C ILE A 800 35.94 -7.17 55.55
N ASP A 801 35.88 -6.54 56.72
CA ASP A 801 34.78 -5.62 57.02
C ASP A 801 34.96 -4.33 56.21
N GLY A 802 33.85 -3.70 55.83
CA GLY A 802 33.90 -2.45 55.08
C GLY A 802 34.44 -1.29 55.92
N GLU A 803 34.66 -0.15 55.28
CA GLU A 803 35.14 1.07 55.95
C GLU A 803 34.05 2.10 56.20
N THR A 804 34.17 2.87 57.29
CA THR A 804 33.24 3.96 57.63
C THR A 804 33.89 5.33 57.44
N GLY A 805 33.20 6.24 56.75
CA GLY A 805 33.64 7.62 56.55
C GLY A 805 34.74 7.80 55.51
N SER A 806 35.07 6.74 54.77
CA SER A 806 36.05 6.74 53.67
C SER A 806 35.38 7.13 52.34
N ALA A 807 36.13 7.82 51.49
CA ALA A 807 35.74 7.97 50.09
C ALA A 807 35.95 6.63 49.36
N ILE A 808 35.08 6.31 48.40
CA ILE A 808 35.21 5.10 47.57
C ILE A 808 36.27 5.36 46.50
N ASP A 809 37.30 4.52 46.47
CA ASP A 809 38.30 4.50 45.38
C ASP A 809 37.80 3.60 44.25
N TYR A 810 37.05 4.21 43.33
CA TYR A 810 36.45 3.52 42.19
C TYR A 810 37.50 2.93 41.22
N ASP A 811 38.75 3.38 41.26
CA ASP A 811 39.79 2.92 40.34
C ASP A 811 40.47 1.62 40.82
N HIS A 812 40.33 1.27 42.10
CA HIS A 812 41.01 0.13 42.72
C HIS A 812 40.11 -0.73 43.62
N ASP A 813 38.79 -0.64 43.46
CA ASP A 813 37.87 -1.41 44.30
C ASP A 813 37.67 -2.85 43.80
N THR A 814 37.18 -3.68 44.72
CA THR A 814 36.88 -5.10 44.50
C THR A 814 35.43 -5.30 44.04
N TYR A 815 34.63 -4.24 43.97
CA TYR A 815 33.21 -4.30 43.65
C TYR A 815 32.97 -4.36 42.13
N TRP A 816 32.12 -5.27 41.67
CA TRP A 816 31.82 -5.42 40.25
C TRP A 816 30.86 -4.34 39.72
N ARG A 817 31.42 -3.21 39.27
CA ARG A 817 30.64 -2.06 38.77
C ARG A 817 30.24 -2.16 37.31
N ASP A 818 31.12 -2.61 36.42
CA ASP A 818 30.86 -2.63 34.98
C ASP A 818 30.28 -3.98 34.51
N ILE A 819 29.03 -3.98 34.06
CA ILE A 819 28.36 -5.19 33.56
C ILE A 819 28.86 -5.63 32.19
N LEU A 820 29.55 -4.78 31.44
CA LEU A 820 30.06 -5.13 30.11
C LEU A 820 31.21 -6.14 30.18
N THR A 821 31.92 -6.16 31.31
CA THR A 821 33.02 -7.06 31.61
C THR A 821 32.61 -8.10 32.68
N SER A 822 33.41 -9.16 32.81
CA SER A 822 33.28 -10.11 33.93
C SER A 822 34.15 -9.63 35.09
N PRO A 823 33.81 -9.93 36.36
CA PRO A 823 34.67 -9.63 37.50
C PRO A 823 36.07 -10.19 37.31
N ASP A 824 37.11 -9.38 37.60
CA ASP A 824 38.48 -9.87 37.61
C ASP A 824 38.69 -10.75 38.86
N LEU A 825 38.76 -12.06 38.63
CA LEU A 825 38.87 -13.04 39.70
C LEU A 825 40.20 -12.96 40.48
N SER A 826 41.20 -12.24 39.95
CA SER A 826 42.50 -12.04 40.62
C SER A 826 42.42 -11.09 41.82
N LEU A 827 41.37 -10.25 41.88
CA LEU A 827 41.12 -9.31 42.98
C LEU A 827 40.64 -9.97 44.27
N TYR A 828 40.33 -11.28 44.24
CA TYR A 828 39.75 -12.00 45.37
C TYR A 828 40.69 -13.10 45.91
N PRO A 829 41.86 -12.76 46.47
CA PRO A 829 42.79 -13.73 47.02
C PRO A 829 42.23 -14.34 48.32
N VAL A 830 42.47 -15.64 48.54
CA VAL A 830 42.11 -16.33 49.78
C VAL A 830 43.36 -16.80 50.52
N GLU A 831 43.35 -16.68 51.84
CA GLU A 831 44.41 -17.23 52.68
C GLU A 831 44.19 -18.73 52.87
N LYS A 832 45.21 -19.52 52.51
CA LYS A 832 45.16 -20.98 52.66
C LYS A 832 45.28 -21.38 54.12
N ASN A 833 44.49 -22.36 54.54
CA ASN A 833 44.48 -22.91 55.90
C ASN A 833 44.20 -21.85 56.99
N ALA A 834 43.41 -20.82 56.67
CA ALA A 834 43.02 -19.80 57.64
C ALA A 834 42.38 -20.45 58.90
N PRO A 835 42.91 -20.22 60.11
CA PRO A 835 42.55 -20.98 61.30
C PRO A 835 41.05 -20.87 61.58
N GLY A 836 40.34 -22.00 61.66
CA GLY A 836 38.90 -22.01 61.98
C GLY A 836 38.60 -21.28 63.28
N GLU A 837 37.49 -20.52 63.32
CA GLU A 837 36.92 -20.14 64.60
C GLU A 837 36.42 -21.40 65.31
N GLY A 838 37.07 -21.75 66.43
CA GLY A 838 36.51 -22.67 67.43
C GLY A 838 36.79 -24.16 67.24
N SER A 839 38.05 -24.57 67.44
CA SER A 839 38.32 -25.77 68.25
C SER A 839 38.89 -25.29 69.60
N THR A 840 38.04 -24.72 70.44
CA THR A 840 38.32 -24.60 71.87
C THR A 840 37.71 -25.77 72.62
N ASP A 841 38.08 -26.98 72.21
CA ASP A 841 38.15 -28.15 73.10
C ASP A 841 39.62 -28.58 73.15
N GLN A 842 40.45 -27.74 73.80
CA GLN A 842 41.71 -28.22 74.35
C GLN A 842 41.49 -28.43 75.84
N GLU A 843 41.27 -29.71 76.20
CA GLU A 843 41.50 -30.21 77.55
C GLU A 843 42.87 -29.73 78.03
N LYS A 844 42.86 -28.90 79.08
CA LYS A 844 44.02 -28.72 79.93
C LYS A 844 44.23 -30.00 80.75
N PRO A 845 45.48 -30.50 80.89
CA PRO A 845 45.77 -31.60 81.81
C PRO A 845 45.55 -31.16 83.26
N GLY A 846 44.93 -32.05 84.05
CA GLY A 846 44.50 -31.80 85.42
C GLY A 846 45.61 -31.64 86.46
N GLY A 847 45.20 -31.13 87.62
CA GLY A 847 45.97 -31.04 88.86
C GLY A 847 45.02 -30.88 90.06
N ASP A 848 44.58 -32.01 90.58
CA ASP A 848 44.23 -32.44 91.96
C ASP A 848 43.48 -31.57 93.00
N GLN A 849 42.69 -32.34 93.78
CA GLN A 849 42.08 -32.13 95.12
C GLN A 849 40.70 -31.42 95.14
N GLU A 850 39.65 -31.86 95.84
CA GLU A 850 39.46 -32.94 96.82
C GLU A 850 37.94 -33.23 97.00
N ASN A 851 37.59 -34.51 97.17
CA ASN A 851 36.51 -35.10 98.00
C ASN A 851 35.16 -34.39 98.26
N ARG A 852 34.04 -35.06 97.90
CA ARG A 852 33.18 -35.85 98.84
C ARG A 852 31.91 -36.47 98.18
N VAL A 853 31.92 -37.82 98.09
CA VAL A 853 30.89 -38.84 98.44
C VAL A 853 29.40 -38.67 98.05
N ALA A 854 28.98 -39.42 97.00
CA ALA A 854 27.95 -40.50 96.81
C ALA A 854 26.69 -40.65 97.73
N PRO A 855 25.70 -41.57 97.44
CA PRO A 855 25.42 -42.45 96.27
C PRO A 855 23.93 -42.62 95.82
N GLY A 856 23.71 -43.31 94.68
CA GLY A 856 22.52 -44.16 94.37
C GLY A 856 21.59 -43.61 93.26
N THR A 857 20.96 -44.38 92.35
CA THR A 857 20.93 -45.83 92.03
C THR A 857 20.21 -46.01 90.66
N THR A 858 20.52 -47.11 89.96
CA THR A 858 19.72 -47.86 88.95
C THR A 858 19.40 -47.28 87.55
N ALA A 859 19.86 -48.04 86.53
CA ALA A 859 19.41 -48.10 85.13
C ALA A 859 18.26 -49.14 84.96
N PRO A 860 17.91 -49.65 83.76
CA PRO A 860 17.45 -49.04 82.48
C PRO A 860 16.13 -49.68 81.97
N MET A 861 15.52 -49.18 80.88
CA MET A 861 14.84 -50.08 79.91
C MET A 861 14.54 -49.41 78.55
N GLU A 862 14.66 -50.28 77.55
CA GLU A 862 14.65 -50.18 76.09
C GLU A 862 13.25 -50.48 75.52
N ILE A 863 12.79 -49.80 74.44
CA ILE A 863 11.75 -50.27 73.48
C ILE A 863 11.99 -49.51 72.14
N GLN A 864 12.58 -50.12 71.10
CA GLN A 864 12.01 -50.94 70.00
C GLN A 864 11.29 -50.15 68.88
N ALA A 865 11.77 -50.35 67.64
CA ALA A 865 11.25 -49.79 66.38
C ALA A 865 10.29 -50.77 65.66
N PRO A 866 9.46 -50.30 64.70
CA PRO A 866 8.81 -51.20 63.73
C PRO A 866 9.16 -50.92 62.26
N ALA A 867 9.56 -52.02 61.59
CA ALA A 867 9.11 -52.65 60.34
C ALA A 867 8.81 -51.88 59.03
N ALA A 868 9.23 -52.55 57.94
CA ALA A 868 9.24 -52.19 56.52
C ALA A 868 7.89 -52.37 55.76
N PRO A 869 7.77 -51.84 54.52
CA PRO A 869 6.60 -52.04 53.66
C PRO A 869 6.78 -53.10 52.55
N VAL A 870 5.63 -53.49 52.01
CA VAL A 870 5.31 -54.62 51.12
C VAL A 870 5.51 -54.31 49.63
N GLU A 871 5.89 -55.36 48.89
CA GLU A 871 6.17 -55.47 47.45
C GLU A 871 4.89 -55.64 46.60
N ILE A 872 4.80 -55.01 45.42
CA ILE A 872 3.78 -55.30 44.40
C ILE A 872 4.43 -55.38 43.00
N THR A 873 4.14 -56.49 42.33
CA THR A 873 4.59 -57.02 41.03
C THR A 873 4.11 -56.27 39.77
N LEU A 874 4.95 -56.27 38.73
CA LEU A 874 4.69 -55.90 37.32
C LEU A 874 4.16 -57.08 36.48
N PRO A 875 3.51 -56.83 35.32
CA PRO A 875 3.47 -57.80 34.22
C PRO A 875 4.06 -57.27 32.89
N THR A 876 5.06 -58.01 32.41
CA THR A 876 5.40 -58.50 31.05
C THR A 876 4.87 -57.84 29.75
N ALA A 877 5.80 -57.61 28.81
CA ALA A 877 5.63 -57.52 27.34
C ALA A 877 5.43 -58.90 26.66
N PRO A 878 5.02 -59.01 25.37
CA PRO A 878 5.98 -59.02 24.21
C PRO A 878 5.36 -58.35 22.93
N ALA A 879 5.97 -58.17 21.74
CA ALA A 879 6.95 -58.95 20.98
C ALA A 879 7.60 -58.16 19.81
N GLU A 880 8.85 -58.51 19.52
CA GLU A 880 9.60 -58.71 18.24
C GLU A 880 9.62 -57.76 17.02
N LEU A 881 10.86 -57.69 16.47
CA LEU A 881 11.41 -57.00 15.28
C LEU A 881 11.04 -57.69 13.94
N PRO A 882 11.45 -57.15 12.76
CA PRO A 882 12.81 -57.42 12.25
C PRO A 882 13.55 -56.20 11.67
N ALA A 883 14.87 -56.31 11.70
CA ALA A 883 15.84 -55.41 11.07
C ALA A 883 16.12 -55.79 9.61
N THR A 884 16.51 -54.82 8.79
CA THR A 884 17.32 -55.07 7.58
C THR A 884 18.30 -53.93 7.29
N GLU A 885 19.57 -54.32 7.28
CA GLU A 885 20.68 -53.97 6.38
C GLU A 885 21.24 -52.53 6.28
N THR A 886 22.39 -52.41 6.96
CA THR A 886 23.66 -51.80 6.56
C THR A 886 23.89 -51.56 5.06
N THR A 887 24.29 -50.33 4.71
CA THR A 887 25.28 -50.10 3.64
C THR A 887 26.19 -48.93 4.01
N ARG A 888 27.48 -49.23 4.20
CA ARG A 888 28.57 -48.25 4.29
C ARG A 888 28.93 -47.80 2.87
N ILE A 889 28.95 -46.50 2.59
CA ILE A 889 29.71 -45.96 1.45
C ILE A 889 30.53 -44.74 1.91
N ARG A 890 31.77 -44.73 1.41
CA ARG A 890 32.90 -43.86 1.72
C ARG A 890 32.69 -42.39 1.34
N ILE A 891 33.34 -41.54 2.13
CA ILE A 891 33.78 -40.16 1.85
C ILE A 891 34.58 -40.10 0.52
N PRO A 892 34.45 -38.99 -0.23
CA PRO A 892 35.65 -38.28 -0.68
C PRO A 892 35.66 -36.82 -0.23
N ALA A 893 36.86 -36.38 0.14
CA ALA A 893 37.20 -35.02 0.56
C ALA A 893 37.49 -34.11 -0.65
N SER A 894 36.99 -32.87 -0.60
CA SER A 894 37.52 -31.62 -1.18
C SER A 894 36.33 -30.65 -1.27
N ALA A 895 36.36 -29.38 -0.88
CA ALA A 895 37.45 -28.42 -0.83
C ALA A 895 37.13 -27.32 0.21
N ARG A 896 38.18 -26.81 0.87
CA ARG A 896 38.15 -25.52 1.56
C ARG A 896 38.18 -24.39 0.53
N PRO A 897 37.53 -23.26 0.81
CA PRO A 897 38.16 -21.97 0.54
C PRO A 897 38.35 -21.17 1.83
N ALA A 898 39.44 -20.41 1.81
CA ALA A 898 39.99 -19.62 2.90
C ALA A 898 39.07 -18.47 3.33
N MET A 899 38.94 -18.25 4.65
CA MET A 899 38.58 -16.95 5.22
C MET A 899 39.87 -16.16 5.45
N LEU A 900 39.96 -15.00 4.78
CA LEU A 900 40.89 -13.93 5.11
C LEU A 900 40.27 -13.03 6.20
N PRO A 901 41.06 -12.53 7.17
CA PRO A 901 40.57 -11.65 8.23
C PRO A 901 40.70 -10.17 7.82
N LEU A 902 39.64 -9.39 8.03
CA LEU A 902 39.65 -7.92 8.02
C LEU A 902 39.04 -7.47 9.34
N HIS A 903 39.89 -7.12 10.30
CA HIS A 903 40.39 -5.78 10.60
C HIS A 903 39.47 -4.98 11.54
N SER A 904 40.08 -4.65 12.68
CA SER A 904 39.64 -3.78 13.75
C SER A 904 39.33 -2.35 13.30
N CYS A 905 38.23 -1.82 13.80
CA CYS A 905 37.95 -0.39 14.05
C CYS A 905 36.87 -0.41 15.14
N GLY A 906 36.89 0.32 16.24
CA GLY A 906 37.61 1.52 16.64
C GLY A 906 36.69 2.17 17.67
N GLN A 907 37.15 2.33 18.91
CA GLN A 907 36.36 2.93 19.98
C GLN A 907 36.00 4.39 19.66
N PRO A 908 34.85 4.88 20.16
CA PRO A 908 34.70 6.26 20.55
C PRO A 908 34.58 6.37 22.06
N SER A 909 35.58 7.02 22.64
CA SER A 909 35.52 7.68 23.94
C SER A 909 34.42 8.75 23.95
N CYS A 910 33.44 8.61 24.86
CA CYS A 910 32.74 9.71 25.54
C CYS A 910 31.96 9.17 26.73
#